data_AF-A0A7V4E3T5-F1
#
_entry.id   AF-A0A7V4E3T5-F1
#
_cell.length_a   1.000
_cell.length_b   1.000
_cell.length_c   1.000
_cell.angle_alpha   90.00
_cell.angle_beta   90.00
_cell.angle_gamma   90.00
#
_symmetry.space_group_name_H-M   'P 1'
#
loop_
_entity.id
_entity.type
_entity.pdbx_description
1 polymer ?
#
loop_
_entity_poly.entity_id
_entity_poly.type
_entity_poly.pdbx_seq_one_letter_code
_entity_poly.pdbx_strand_id
1 'polypeptide(L)'
;MDFYFDILLKIYKTHGELIFENPSIIKEELADYSNVERAKIYALASAIEEKIPLTLRDSGSLSEEDLNLIGKGFAEGTGIKEELAVWAVFTLDKLIRTIEEEPSLRRLKRKARKIEGSHVEIKEGLAKATVIKGGVANTFNYDGSLSFADFLETHLEEADELAVEISGDVEIERPITVQNKKMVLSGIEKATLYSEILPAFELIKSEFIVENLTLKHAKEPERTVGLIYATDSSVELNKVELYGSGLKVQSSKVFISKSKLIACKYIGIHAENSEIRVQNSDLQENGIDIFSPQMRFKGSKVLLKNCKVDKGNGAGIWADASELSLEKVVISGNYYYGVFVDGGSFLQMNNSRLIENGNSEDNYPQLKLVSSKASLKNCRILNGINNSGISIEDKSSIECEDLKVTGHYYNGIEVKDDSEILIRNGEIARNGNEDEDSPQLVFVSSKGYLKNVKVHGGIYNSGFLLDEGSKVEIVSSHIYRHFFNGITLRSGSEAVIADCEIRQNGNEHFHAPQLWSSSATLKVENSSIFDGIKNDGVYARSSNLTFENVAVHNHFRRALFVEANSNVTIKNSRIYSNNKGMDGEGQIEVKSSLLKLQDSEVDSSYNAAGIYATDISMVEISKSRISNNYSQGIWFSSNTTFNVSDCHISGNLGKDGMFPQVLITSSRGRFERTTITNGSRVSGMVVERSFIQMVECNITKNENFGLYVLSNSIADLTACEISGNGQENKDFAQIKVENSKLMLKSSKVISGVSNTGVSIMESSYAEMENTIVSQNPRHGIEVYYNSELRLMGGEVSNNGSENENFAQIWVGSSYAIIRDSIIHDGKGNMGIGVLKSYVELENCKIFGHRDEGISLAWYSGIKIKECQIYSNAMASNVAQLSVTSSNCVVRGTEIYESVAGDGVKADDGAIVELDNTKINKNKAYGLIVKNNSEIKMSGCEVTENNEIHKHGSQIYLDNSKGVIKNSRISKGVSGGGIKLSHTHLVEIYHSVISEHKGAGIEVVDNISRLKIVGVTTFKNEKGGLVYRNPYKVSTIDSNFEDGAFRKS
;
A
#
# COMPACT_ATOMS: atom_id res chain seq x y z
N MET A 1 11.72 -53.62 -14.53
CA MET A 1 12.50 -54.55 -15.36
C MET A 1 11.80 -55.92 -15.40
N ASP A 2 11.50 -56.50 -14.23
CA ASP A 2 10.74 -57.76 -14.11
C ASP A 2 9.34 -57.69 -14.72
N PHE A 3 8.67 -56.54 -14.57
CA PHE A 3 7.37 -56.27 -15.16
C PHE A 3 7.28 -56.51 -16.69
N TYR A 4 8.25 -56.02 -17.48
CA TYR A 4 8.24 -56.20 -18.94
C TYR A 4 8.66 -57.62 -19.36
N PHE A 5 9.51 -58.26 -18.56
CA PHE A 5 9.94 -59.65 -18.76
C PHE A 5 8.80 -60.64 -18.51
N ASP A 6 8.02 -60.44 -17.45
CA ASP A 6 6.87 -61.28 -17.11
C ASP A 6 5.76 -61.22 -18.18
N ILE A 7 5.58 -60.06 -18.81
CA ILE A 7 4.64 -59.88 -19.93
C ILE A 7 5.09 -60.68 -21.17
N LEU A 8 6.38 -60.60 -21.56
CA LEU A 8 6.92 -61.37 -22.68
C LEU A 8 6.89 -62.88 -22.44
N LEU A 9 7.18 -63.30 -21.21
CA LEU A 9 7.13 -64.69 -20.78
C LEU A 9 5.68 -65.23 -20.79
N LYS A 10 4.70 -64.40 -20.41
CA LYS A 10 3.27 -64.73 -20.47
C LYS A 10 2.80 -64.92 -21.92
N ILE A 11 3.13 -63.98 -22.81
CA ILE A 11 2.78 -64.07 -24.25
C ILE A 11 3.38 -65.33 -24.88
N TYR A 12 4.65 -65.62 -24.60
CA TYR A 12 5.33 -66.84 -25.09
C TYR A 12 4.71 -68.13 -24.53
N LYS A 13 4.31 -68.15 -23.25
CA LYS A 13 3.64 -69.31 -22.64
C LYS A 13 2.23 -69.55 -23.19
N THR A 14 1.50 -68.49 -23.56
CA THR A 14 0.14 -68.59 -24.10
C THR A 14 0.13 -69.05 -25.57
N HIS A 15 1.12 -68.63 -26.38
CA HIS A 15 1.10 -68.83 -27.83
C HIS A 15 2.23 -69.71 -28.39
N GLY A 16 3.20 -70.10 -27.57
CA GLY A 16 4.27 -71.05 -27.92
C GLY A 16 5.40 -70.48 -28.78
N GLU A 17 5.20 -69.33 -29.42
CA GLU A 17 6.18 -68.61 -30.24
C GLU A 17 5.99 -67.10 -30.09
N LEU A 18 7.06 -66.31 -30.22
CA LEU A 18 7.01 -64.83 -30.22
C LEU A 18 6.93 -64.30 -31.67
N ILE A 19 6.01 -64.80 -32.51
CA ILE A 19 5.93 -64.38 -33.93
C ILE A 19 4.99 -63.17 -34.06
N PHE A 20 5.54 -62.02 -34.45
CA PHE A 20 4.84 -60.74 -34.59
C PHE A 20 4.39 -60.41 -36.03
N GLU A 21 4.04 -61.40 -36.85
CA GLU A 21 3.55 -61.16 -38.23
C GLU A 21 2.03 -60.92 -38.33
N ASN A 22 1.27 -60.99 -37.24
CA ASN A 22 -0.17 -60.66 -37.24
C ASN A 22 -0.57 -59.75 -36.05
N PRO A 23 -0.61 -58.41 -36.24
CA PRO A 23 -0.83 -57.42 -35.17
C PRO A 23 -2.18 -57.49 -34.43
N SER A 24 -3.11 -58.30 -34.93
CA SER A 24 -4.49 -58.36 -34.46
C SER A 24 -4.66 -59.05 -33.10
N ILE A 25 -3.84 -60.07 -32.82
CA ILE A 25 -3.94 -60.91 -31.60
C ILE A 25 -3.24 -60.24 -30.40
N ILE A 26 -2.16 -59.50 -30.66
CA ILE A 26 -1.33 -58.86 -29.63
C ILE A 26 -1.93 -57.54 -29.16
N LYS A 27 -2.76 -56.90 -29.99
CA LYS A 27 -3.51 -55.69 -29.61
C LYS A 27 -4.50 -55.92 -28.48
N GLU A 28 -5.05 -57.13 -28.33
CA GLU A 28 -5.98 -57.46 -27.22
C GLU A 28 -5.24 -57.73 -25.91
N GLU A 29 -4.11 -58.45 -25.91
CA GLU A 29 -3.34 -58.71 -24.67
C GLU A 29 -2.56 -57.49 -24.16
N LEU A 30 -2.21 -56.55 -25.05
CA LEU A 30 -1.49 -55.31 -24.72
C LEU A 30 -2.39 -54.06 -24.71
N ALA A 31 -3.71 -54.23 -24.76
CA ALA A 31 -4.67 -53.13 -24.83
C ALA A 31 -4.57 -52.17 -23.64
N ASP A 32 -4.34 -52.72 -22.44
CA ASP A 32 -4.34 -52.01 -21.16
C ASP A 32 -3.04 -51.26 -20.83
N TYR A 33 -2.00 -51.39 -21.65
CA TYR A 33 -0.69 -50.75 -21.43
C TYR A 33 -0.53 -49.47 -22.25
N SER A 34 0.22 -48.51 -21.71
CA SER A 34 0.43 -47.21 -22.35
C SER A 34 1.21 -47.34 -23.67
N ASN A 35 1.06 -46.36 -24.57
CA ASN A 35 1.72 -46.36 -25.88
C ASN A 35 3.26 -46.46 -25.79
N VAL A 36 3.87 -45.84 -24.77
CA VAL A 36 5.32 -45.89 -24.53
C VAL A 36 5.76 -47.28 -24.05
N GLU A 37 4.95 -47.94 -23.21
CA GLU A 37 5.23 -49.29 -22.74
C GLU A 37 5.09 -50.32 -23.87
N ARG A 38 4.06 -50.18 -24.71
CA ARG A 38 3.91 -50.98 -25.92
C ARG A 38 5.13 -50.85 -26.84
N ALA A 39 5.60 -49.63 -27.09
CA ALA A 39 6.77 -49.39 -27.94
C ALA A 39 8.06 -50.03 -27.38
N LYS A 40 8.26 -49.99 -26.05
CA LYS A 40 9.40 -50.65 -25.38
C LYS A 40 9.30 -52.17 -25.45
N ILE A 41 8.10 -52.74 -25.30
CA ILE A 41 7.86 -54.18 -25.43
C ILE A 41 8.12 -54.65 -26.87
N TYR A 42 7.65 -53.91 -27.88
CA TYR A 42 7.91 -54.22 -29.29
C TYR A 42 9.39 -54.14 -29.65
N ALA A 43 10.11 -53.11 -29.19
CA ALA A 43 11.55 -52.97 -29.42
C ALA A 43 12.36 -54.11 -28.78
N LEU A 44 11.97 -54.53 -27.58
CA LEU A 44 12.62 -55.63 -26.85
C LEU A 44 12.35 -57.00 -27.50
N ALA A 45 11.12 -57.25 -27.97
CA ALA A 45 10.77 -58.47 -28.69
C ALA A 45 11.51 -58.58 -30.03
N SER A 46 11.56 -57.48 -30.80
CA SER A 46 12.27 -57.40 -32.07
C SER A 46 13.79 -57.60 -31.92
N ALA A 47 14.37 -57.13 -30.81
CA ALA A 47 15.79 -57.36 -30.48
C ALA A 47 16.12 -58.82 -30.10
N ILE A 48 15.12 -59.61 -29.68
CA ILE A 48 15.29 -61.04 -29.34
C ILE A 48 15.25 -61.93 -30.59
N GLU A 49 14.53 -61.53 -31.65
CA GLU A 49 14.41 -62.33 -32.90
C GLU A 49 15.63 -62.27 -33.84
N GLU A 50 16.35 -61.14 -33.98
CA GLU A 50 17.43 -61.00 -34.99
C GLU A 50 18.77 -60.44 -34.45
N LYS A 51 19.90 -61.11 -34.79
CA LYS A 51 21.27 -60.69 -34.44
C LYS A 51 21.88 -59.71 -35.48
N ILE A 52 21.80 -58.38 -35.23
CA ILE A 52 22.54 -57.19 -35.80
C ILE A 52 22.43 -56.95 -37.33
N PRO A 53 22.30 -55.71 -37.91
CA PRO A 53 22.10 -54.35 -37.39
C PRO A 53 20.79 -53.65 -37.88
N LEU A 54 20.29 -52.67 -37.12
CA LEU A 54 19.22 -51.75 -37.55
C LEU A 54 19.70 -50.79 -38.65
N THR A 55 19.40 -51.11 -39.91
CA THR A 55 18.98 -50.10 -40.89
C THR A 55 17.45 -50.13 -40.98
N LEU A 56 16.81 -49.10 -40.46
CA LEU A 56 15.41 -48.79 -40.73
C LEU A 56 15.24 -48.63 -42.24
N ARG A 57 14.71 -49.65 -42.90
CA ARG A 57 14.04 -49.50 -44.19
C ARG A 57 12.70 -50.21 -44.13
N ASP A 58 11.72 -49.45 -44.58
CA ASP A 58 10.33 -49.81 -44.86
C ASP A 58 9.42 -49.97 -43.63
N SER A 59 9.09 -48.79 -43.09
CA SER A 59 7.88 -48.55 -42.31
C SER A 59 6.63 -48.91 -43.13
N GLY A 60 5.92 -49.95 -42.71
CA GLY A 60 4.63 -50.31 -43.26
C GLY A 60 3.67 -50.78 -42.17
N SER A 61 3.31 -49.90 -41.23
CA SER A 61 2.04 -49.94 -40.43
C SER A 61 2.04 -49.09 -39.15
N LEU A 62 2.80 -47.99 -39.05
CA LEU A 62 2.65 -47.04 -37.94
C LEU A 62 2.10 -45.72 -38.45
N SER A 63 1.09 -45.19 -37.78
CA SER A 63 0.44 -43.93 -38.15
C SER A 63 1.37 -42.74 -37.85
N GLU A 64 1.19 -41.63 -38.56
CA GLU A 64 2.01 -40.41 -38.40
C GLU A 64 1.97 -39.84 -36.96
N GLU A 65 0.93 -40.18 -36.19
CA GLU A 65 0.77 -39.84 -34.78
C GLU A 65 1.69 -40.69 -33.87
N ASP A 66 1.87 -41.98 -34.20
CA ASP A 66 2.78 -42.89 -33.51
C ASP A 66 4.25 -42.51 -33.77
N LEU A 67 4.58 -42.06 -34.99
CA LEU A 67 5.92 -41.60 -35.35
C LEU A 67 6.28 -40.26 -34.69
N ASN A 68 5.31 -39.36 -34.51
CA ASN A 68 5.53 -38.06 -33.86
C ASN A 68 5.68 -38.15 -32.33
N LEU A 69 5.07 -39.14 -31.68
CA LEU A 69 5.30 -39.43 -30.26
C LEU A 69 6.70 -40.01 -30.01
N ILE A 70 7.25 -40.76 -30.97
CA ILE A 70 8.63 -41.27 -30.94
C ILE A 70 9.63 -40.13 -31.24
N GLY A 71 9.27 -39.14 -32.06
CA GLY A 71 10.13 -38.05 -32.48
C GLY A 71 10.48 -36.99 -31.41
N LYS A 72 9.70 -36.83 -30.34
CA LYS A 72 9.98 -35.85 -29.27
C LYS A 72 10.79 -36.38 -28.07
N GLY A 73 10.94 -37.71 -27.95
CA GLY A 73 11.79 -38.32 -26.92
C GLY A 73 13.24 -38.59 -27.35
N PHE A 74 13.60 -38.28 -28.60
CA PHE A 74 14.82 -38.79 -29.23
C PHE A 74 15.70 -37.74 -29.93
N ALA A 75 15.43 -36.45 -29.74
CA ALA A 75 16.22 -35.39 -30.34
C ALA A 75 17.13 -34.69 -29.32
N GLU A 76 18.14 -35.41 -28.81
CA GLU A 76 19.44 -34.88 -28.39
C GLU A 76 20.41 -36.05 -28.08
N GLY A 77 21.59 -36.05 -28.70
CA GLY A 77 22.78 -36.79 -28.24
C GLY A 77 22.73 -38.33 -28.26
N THR A 78 23.36 -38.94 -29.26
CA THR A 78 23.47 -40.39 -29.45
C THR A 78 24.17 -41.12 -28.29
N GLY A 79 23.43 -41.96 -27.56
CA GLY A 79 23.94 -43.05 -26.70
C GLY A 79 23.02 -44.29 -26.64
N ILE A 80 21.82 -44.23 -27.21
CA ILE A 80 20.77 -45.23 -27.00
C ILE A 80 21.03 -46.58 -27.72
N LYS A 81 21.95 -46.62 -28.70
CA LYS A 81 22.32 -47.89 -29.36
C LYS A 81 23.12 -48.84 -28.44
N GLU A 82 23.86 -48.32 -27.47
CA GLU A 82 24.69 -49.10 -26.56
C GLU A 82 23.91 -49.51 -25.31
N GLU A 83 23.07 -48.62 -24.77
CA GLU A 83 22.14 -48.96 -23.67
C GLU A 83 21.11 -50.02 -24.08
N LEU A 84 20.51 -49.95 -25.28
CA LEU A 84 19.60 -51.00 -25.76
C LEU A 84 20.30 -52.34 -26.02
N ALA A 85 21.59 -52.33 -26.38
CA ALA A 85 22.38 -53.54 -26.58
C ALA A 85 22.74 -54.22 -25.24
N VAL A 86 23.10 -53.45 -24.21
CA VAL A 86 23.32 -53.96 -22.85
C VAL A 86 22.00 -54.42 -22.22
N TRP A 87 20.90 -53.70 -22.46
CA TRP A 87 19.53 -54.03 -22.04
C TRP A 87 19.02 -55.33 -22.70
N ALA A 88 19.30 -55.54 -23.99
CA ALA A 88 18.97 -56.77 -24.70
C ALA A 88 19.81 -57.96 -24.18
N VAL A 89 21.10 -57.77 -23.89
CA VAL A 89 21.99 -58.83 -23.37
C VAL A 89 21.59 -59.28 -21.96
N PHE A 90 21.25 -58.36 -21.06
CA PHE A 90 20.82 -58.70 -19.70
C PHE A 90 19.44 -59.39 -19.68
N THR A 91 18.52 -58.94 -20.53
CA THR A 91 17.19 -59.54 -20.66
C THR A 91 17.26 -60.90 -21.37
N LEU A 92 18.18 -61.07 -22.31
CA LEU A 92 18.49 -62.36 -22.95
C LEU A 92 19.12 -63.33 -21.96
N ASP A 93 20.03 -62.90 -21.07
CA ASP A 93 20.62 -63.75 -20.02
C ASP A 93 19.56 -64.23 -19.02
N LYS A 94 18.60 -63.36 -18.66
CA LYS A 94 17.46 -63.71 -17.81
C LYS A 94 16.48 -64.65 -18.52
N LEU A 95 16.18 -64.41 -19.81
CA LEU A 95 15.38 -65.30 -20.65
C LEU A 95 16.06 -66.68 -20.80
N ILE A 96 17.37 -66.71 -20.99
CA ILE A 96 18.19 -67.93 -21.08
C ILE A 96 18.12 -68.71 -19.76
N ARG A 97 18.26 -68.06 -18.61
CA ARG A 97 18.13 -68.70 -17.28
C ARG A 97 16.71 -69.19 -16.98
N THR A 98 15.68 -68.51 -17.46
CA THR A 98 14.28 -69.00 -17.32
C THR A 98 13.96 -70.12 -18.31
N ILE A 99 14.60 -70.15 -19.49
CA ILE A 99 14.55 -71.26 -20.45
C ILE A 99 15.33 -72.49 -19.96
N GLU A 100 16.34 -72.32 -19.10
CA GLU A 100 17.12 -73.41 -18.50
C GLU A 100 16.28 -74.38 -17.64
N GLU A 101 15.11 -73.96 -17.16
CA GLU A 101 14.24 -74.77 -16.28
C GLU A 101 13.12 -75.55 -17.01
N GLU A 102 12.93 -75.39 -18.34
CA GLU A 102 11.89 -76.09 -19.10
C GLU A 102 12.41 -77.17 -20.10
N PRO A 103 12.05 -78.46 -19.94
CA PRO A 103 12.62 -79.57 -20.75
C PRO A 103 12.29 -79.59 -22.25
N SER A 104 11.35 -78.77 -22.72
CA SER A 104 10.75 -78.82 -24.06
C SER A 104 11.61 -78.16 -25.17
N LEU A 105 12.62 -77.35 -24.83
CA LEU A 105 13.36 -76.46 -25.77
C LEU A 105 14.74 -76.97 -26.23
N ARG A 106 14.87 -78.27 -26.54
CA ARG A 106 16.14 -78.93 -26.90
C ARG A 106 16.86 -78.39 -28.16
N ARG A 107 16.20 -77.64 -29.05
CA ARG A 107 16.77 -77.23 -30.34
C ARG A 107 17.64 -75.94 -30.27
N LEU A 108 17.41 -75.08 -29.26
CA LEU A 108 18.19 -73.85 -29.03
C LEU A 108 19.53 -74.09 -28.30
N LYS A 109 19.63 -75.18 -27.52
CA LYS A 109 20.84 -75.61 -26.78
C LYS A 109 22.08 -75.82 -27.67
N ARG A 110 21.88 -76.06 -28.97
CA ARG A 110 22.96 -76.38 -29.92
C ARG A 110 23.48 -75.17 -30.72
N LYS A 111 22.76 -74.03 -30.72
CA LYS A 111 23.20 -72.77 -31.34
C LYS A 111 23.93 -71.83 -30.37
N ALA A 112 23.66 -71.90 -29.06
CA ALA A 112 24.31 -71.07 -28.04
C ALA A 112 25.78 -71.45 -27.76
N ARG A 113 26.13 -72.75 -27.79
CA ARG A 113 27.49 -73.26 -27.55
C ARG A 113 28.56 -72.87 -28.58
N LYS A 114 28.21 -72.13 -29.63
CA LYS A 114 29.17 -71.71 -30.67
C LYS A 114 29.75 -70.31 -30.44
N ILE A 115 29.42 -69.64 -29.32
CA ILE A 115 29.86 -68.28 -28.98
C ILE A 115 30.82 -68.26 -27.77
N GLU A 116 31.05 -69.39 -27.09
CA GLU A 116 32.08 -69.56 -26.06
C GLU A 116 33.50 -69.84 -26.63
N GLY A 117 33.66 -69.81 -27.95
CA GLY A 117 34.87 -70.24 -28.66
C GLY A 117 35.79 -69.12 -29.15
N SER A 118 35.72 -67.91 -28.60
CA SER A 118 36.69 -66.85 -28.90
C SER A 118 37.32 -66.34 -27.62
N HIS A 119 38.26 -67.15 -27.10
CA HIS A 119 39.40 -66.58 -26.41
C HIS A 119 40.05 -65.57 -27.37
N VAL A 120 39.94 -64.30 -27.01
CA VAL A 120 40.81 -63.27 -27.55
C VAL A 120 42.22 -63.68 -27.15
N GLU A 121 43.05 -63.96 -28.15
CA GLU A 121 44.49 -63.95 -28.02
C GLU A 121 44.90 -62.70 -27.25
N ILE A 122 45.49 -62.92 -26.07
CA ILE A 122 46.39 -61.95 -25.47
C ILE A 122 47.48 -61.75 -26.52
N LYS A 123 47.53 -60.59 -27.15
CA LYS A 123 48.80 -60.15 -27.73
C LYS A 123 49.77 -60.10 -26.57
N GLU A 124 50.68 -61.06 -26.50
CA GLU A 124 51.94 -60.92 -25.78
C GLU A 124 52.71 -59.75 -26.43
N GLY A 125 52.32 -58.53 -26.07
CA GLY A 125 53.20 -57.38 -26.14
C GLY A 125 54.00 -57.41 -24.85
N LEU A 126 55.27 -57.80 -24.93
CA LEU A 126 56.22 -57.71 -23.81
C LEU A 126 56.13 -56.31 -23.19
N ALA A 127 55.53 -56.20 -22.01
CA ALA A 127 55.61 -54.95 -21.26
C ALA A 127 57.09 -54.72 -20.94
N LYS A 128 57.60 -53.50 -21.06
CA LYS A 128 58.99 -53.20 -20.71
C LYS A 128 59.00 -52.29 -19.51
N ALA A 129 59.61 -52.72 -18.42
CA ALA A 129 59.76 -51.92 -17.21
C ALA A 129 61.20 -51.37 -17.15
N THR A 130 61.36 -50.07 -17.27
CA THR A 130 62.62 -49.38 -16.99
C THR A 130 62.63 -48.95 -15.53
N VAL A 131 63.42 -49.62 -14.71
CA VAL A 131 63.60 -49.30 -13.29
C VAL A 131 64.79 -48.37 -13.13
N ILE A 132 64.59 -47.27 -12.42
CA ILE A 132 65.61 -46.27 -12.12
C ILE A 132 65.83 -46.26 -10.60
N LYS A 133 67.04 -46.63 -10.17
CA LYS A 133 67.49 -46.61 -8.77
C LYS A 133 68.78 -45.81 -8.66
N GLY A 134 68.84 -44.82 -7.76
CA GLY A 134 70.04 -44.01 -7.55
C GLY A 134 70.60 -43.33 -8.81
N GLY A 135 69.75 -43.06 -9.81
CA GLY A 135 70.14 -42.47 -11.10
C GLY A 135 70.56 -43.46 -12.19
N VAL A 136 70.54 -44.77 -11.95
CA VAL A 136 70.86 -45.80 -12.94
C VAL A 136 69.57 -46.42 -13.49
N ALA A 137 69.37 -46.36 -14.81
CA ALA A 137 68.20 -46.90 -15.50
C ALA A 137 68.49 -48.29 -16.09
N ASN A 138 67.74 -49.30 -15.67
CA ASN A 138 67.81 -50.67 -16.19
C ASN A 138 66.46 -51.07 -16.78
N THR A 139 66.43 -51.46 -18.06
CA THR A 139 65.22 -51.92 -18.74
C THR A 139 65.10 -53.44 -18.65
N PHE A 140 63.98 -53.90 -18.11
CA PHE A 140 63.59 -55.30 -18.01
C PHE A 140 62.48 -55.56 -19.04
N ASN A 141 62.58 -56.68 -19.75
CA ASN A 141 61.43 -57.19 -20.48
C ASN A 141 60.57 -57.96 -19.45
N TYR A 142 59.35 -57.51 -19.23
CA TYR A 142 58.38 -58.21 -18.41
C TYR A 142 57.77 -59.33 -19.26
N ASP A 143 58.23 -60.54 -19.00
CA ASP A 143 57.78 -61.79 -19.65
C ASP A 143 56.68 -62.50 -18.86
N GLY A 144 56.23 -61.92 -17.73
CA GLY A 144 55.22 -62.51 -16.84
C GLY A 144 55.75 -63.61 -15.91
N SER A 145 57.08 -63.78 -15.80
CA SER A 145 57.71 -64.78 -14.93
C SER A 145 57.58 -64.50 -13.42
N LEU A 146 57.37 -63.25 -13.04
CA LEU A 146 57.04 -62.76 -11.69
C LEU A 146 55.75 -61.94 -11.77
N SER A 147 54.94 -61.93 -10.70
CA SER A 147 53.80 -61.03 -10.61
C SER A 147 54.27 -59.57 -10.61
N PHE A 148 53.43 -58.67 -11.12
CA PHE A 148 53.80 -57.25 -11.20
C PHE A 148 54.00 -56.65 -9.80
N ALA A 149 53.23 -57.12 -8.81
CA ALA A 149 53.39 -56.73 -7.42
C ALA A 149 54.74 -57.19 -6.83
N ASP A 150 55.13 -58.45 -7.02
CA ASP A 150 56.43 -58.97 -6.54
C ASP A 150 57.60 -58.23 -7.19
N PHE A 151 57.48 -57.90 -8.48
CA PHE A 151 58.48 -57.11 -9.20
C PHE A 151 58.69 -55.75 -8.52
N LEU A 152 57.62 -55.00 -8.26
CA LEU A 152 57.72 -53.67 -7.64
C LEU A 152 58.23 -53.75 -6.20
N GLU A 153 57.71 -54.67 -5.39
CA GLU A 153 58.09 -54.82 -3.98
C GLU A 153 59.56 -55.25 -3.81
N THR A 154 60.05 -56.21 -4.62
CA THR A 154 61.47 -56.59 -4.61
C THR A 154 62.37 -55.38 -4.88
N HIS A 155 61.96 -54.52 -5.81
CA HIS A 155 62.75 -53.34 -6.13
C HIS A 155 62.63 -52.22 -5.08
N LEU A 156 61.52 -52.16 -4.34
CA LEU A 156 61.32 -51.26 -3.18
C LEU A 156 62.13 -51.70 -1.94
N GLU A 157 62.39 -53.00 -1.75
CA GLU A 157 63.27 -53.48 -0.67
C GLU A 157 64.72 -53.00 -0.85
N GLU A 158 65.17 -52.87 -2.09
CA GLU A 158 66.56 -52.55 -2.44
C GLU A 158 66.89 -51.04 -2.45
N ALA A 159 65.90 -50.14 -2.42
CA ALA A 159 66.12 -48.69 -2.53
C ALA A 159 65.10 -47.85 -1.75
N ASP A 160 65.48 -46.64 -1.34
CA ASP A 160 64.56 -45.68 -0.68
C ASP A 160 63.68 -44.92 -1.68
N GLU A 161 64.12 -44.82 -2.94
CA GLU A 161 63.39 -44.24 -4.06
C GLU A 161 63.39 -45.22 -5.23
N LEU A 162 62.20 -45.51 -5.76
CA LEU A 162 61.99 -46.35 -6.93
C LEU A 162 61.24 -45.58 -8.00
N ALA A 163 61.84 -45.37 -9.17
CA ALA A 163 61.12 -44.87 -10.34
C ALA A 163 61.01 -45.99 -11.39
N VAL A 164 59.80 -46.23 -11.91
CA VAL A 164 59.53 -47.28 -12.90
C VAL A 164 58.72 -46.70 -14.06
N GLU A 165 59.28 -46.76 -15.26
CA GLU A 165 58.59 -46.46 -16.50
C GLU A 165 58.21 -47.77 -17.21
N ILE A 166 56.93 -48.03 -17.44
CA ILE A 166 56.47 -49.30 -18.01
C ILE A 166 55.76 -49.04 -19.33
N SER A 167 56.22 -49.61 -20.44
CA SER A 167 55.47 -49.55 -21.70
C SER A 167 54.61 -50.81 -21.87
N GLY A 168 53.28 -50.68 -21.82
CA GLY A 168 52.31 -51.76 -22.03
C GLY A 168 51.26 -51.90 -20.91
N ASP A 169 50.30 -52.80 -21.11
CA ASP A 169 49.27 -53.12 -20.12
C ASP A 169 49.82 -54.06 -19.04
N VAL A 170 49.44 -53.85 -17.78
CA VAL A 170 49.81 -54.71 -16.65
C VAL A 170 48.60 -55.08 -15.80
N GLU A 171 48.63 -56.26 -15.19
CA GLU A 171 47.63 -56.69 -14.21
C GLU A 171 48.20 -56.55 -12.81
N ILE A 172 47.37 -56.12 -11.85
CA ILE A 172 47.70 -56.02 -10.44
C ILE A 172 46.97 -57.15 -9.73
N GLU A 173 47.71 -58.18 -9.34
CA GLU A 173 47.17 -59.44 -8.84
C GLU A 173 46.85 -59.36 -7.34
N ARG A 174 47.61 -58.53 -6.61
CA ARG A 174 47.47 -58.26 -5.18
C ARG A 174 47.90 -56.81 -4.86
N PRO A 175 47.54 -56.27 -3.69
CA PRO A 175 47.98 -54.94 -3.27
C PRO A 175 49.49 -54.82 -3.27
N ILE A 176 49.97 -53.65 -3.71
CA ILE A 176 51.37 -53.25 -3.64
C ILE A 176 51.52 -52.32 -2.44
N THR A 177 52.28 -52.76 -1.44
CA THR A 177 52.48 -51.98 -0.22
C THR A 177 53.75 -51.13 -0.33
N VAL A 178 53.61 -49.82 -0.17
CA VAL A 178 54.73 -48.87 -0.17
C VAL A 178 54.83 -48.21 1.20
N GLN A 179 55.85 -48.55 1.98
CA GLN A 179 55.99 -48.09 3.36
C GLN A 179 57.32 -47.36 3.62
N ASN A 180 57.26 -46.10 4.04
CA ASN A 180 58.43 -45.22 4.28
C ASN A 180 59.35 -45.06 3.05
N LYS A 181 58.77 -45.04 1.84
CA LYS A 181 59.53 -45.01 0.58
C LYS A 181 58.97 -43.96 -0.38
N LYS A 182 59.77 -43.60 -1.39
CA LYS A 182 59.30 -42.84 -2.55
C LYS A 182 59.16 -43.75 -3.77
N MET A 183 58.04 -43.66 -4.46
CA MET A 183 57.77 -44.42 -5.67
C MET A 183 57.22 -43.53 -6.78
N VAL A 184 57.81 -43.62 -7.96
CA VAL A 184 57.38 -42.92 -9.18
C VAL A 184 56.99 -43.96 -10.22
N LEU A 185 55.78 -43.89 -10.74
CA LEU A 185 55.26 -44.76 -11.79
C LEU A 185 54.90 -43.94 -13.03
N SER A 186 55.41 -44.31 -14.19
CA SER A 186 55.10 -43.63 -15.45
C SER A 186 54.99 -44.58 -16.64
N GLY A 187 54.40 -44.10 -17.73
CA GLY A 187 54.46 -44.76 -19.05
C GLY A 187 53.48 -45.91 -19.27
N ILE A 188 52.81 -46.39 -18.22
CA ILE A 188 51.85 -47.51 -18.29
C ILE A 188 50.62 -47.08 -19.10
N GLU A 189 50.25 -47.82 -20.16
CA GLU A 189 49.02 -47.54 -20.90
C GLU A 189 47.78 -47.85 -20.05
N LYS A 190 47.78 -49.03 -19.39
CA LYS A 190 46.71 -49.45 -18.47
C LYS A 190 47.18 -50.45 -17.42
N ALA A 191 46.87 -50.19 -16.15
CA ALA A 191 47.04 -51.15 -15.04
C ALA A 191 45.65 -51.59 -14.54
N THR A 192 45.41 -52.90 -14.49
CA THR A 192 44.08 -53.46 -14.14
C THR A 192 44.11 -54.30 -12.86
N LEU A 193 43.32 -53.92 -11.86
CA LEU A 193 43.14 -54.66 -10.60
C LEU A 193 41.93 -55.60 -10.69
N TYR A 194 42.09 -56.86 -10.25
CA TYR A 194 41.03 -57.89 -10.27
C TYR A 194 40.52 -58.31 -8.87
N SER A 195 40.80 -57.51 -7.83
CA SER A 195 40.44 -57.77 -6.42
C SER A 195 39.23 -56.94 -5.97
N GLU A 196 38.21 -57.56 -5.38
CA GLU A 196 36.99 -56.87 -4.89
C GLU A 196 37.19 -56.16 -3.53
N ILE A 197 38.16 -56.61 -2.73
CA ILE A 197 38.28 -56.26 -1.31
C ILE A 197 39.57 -55.51 -0.94
N LEU A 198 40.53 -55.40 -1.86
CA LEU A 198 41.84 -54.82 -1.55
C LEU A 198 42.24 -53.71 -2.53
N PRO A 199 43.00 -52.69 -2.09
CA PRO A 199 43.46 -51.61 -2.95
C PRO A 199 44.52 -52.11 -3.95
N ALA A 200 44.74 -51.37 -5.03
CA ALA A 200 45.88 -51.64 -5.92
C ALA A 200 47.19 -51.21 -5.25
N PHE A 201 47.17 -50.06 -4.58
CA PHE A 201 48.30 -49.50 -3.84
C PHE A 201 47.91 -49.15 -2.41
N GLU A 202 48.68 -49.66 -1.45
CA GLU A 202 48.59 -49.31 -0.03
C GLU A 202 49.83 -48.53 0.38
N LEU A 203 49.66 -47.24 0.70
CA LEU A 203 50.74 -46.31 0.98
C LEU A 203 50.74 -45.92 2.47
N ILE A 204 51.87 -46.09 3.15
CA ILE A 204 52.03 -45.75 4.57
C ILE A 204 53.30 -44.92 4.75
N LYS A 205 53.17 -43.65 5.13
CA LYS A 205 54.31 -42.72 5.30
C LYS A 205 55.20 -42.61 4.06
N SER A 206 54.60 -42.62 2.88
CA SER A 206 55.31 -42.74 1.60
C SER A 206 54.99 -41.58 0.65
N GLU A 207 55.83 -41.40 -0.36
CA GLU A 207 55.60 -40.48 -1.48
C GLU A 207 55.33 -41.29 -2.75
N PHE A 208 54.22 -41.04 -3.43
CA PHE A 208 53.77 -41.78 -4.60
C PHE A 208 53.42 -40.84 -5.74
N ILE A 209 54.17 -40.91 -6.83
CA ILE A 209 54.00 -40.06 -8.02
C ILE A 209 53.60 -40.94 -9.19
N VAL A 210 52.55 -40.57 -9.91
CA VAL A 210 52.04 -41.31 -11.06
C VAL A 210 51.82 -40.37 -12.24
N GLU A 211 52.39 -40.72 -13.39
CA GLU A 211 52.28 -39.92 -14.62
C GLU A 211 51.85 -40.74 -15.85
N ASN A 212 50.86 -40.22 -16.60
CA ASN A 212 50.37 -40.80 -17.86
C ASN A 212 49.94 -42.27 -17.69
N LEU A 213 48.94 -42.54 -16.85
CA LEU A 213 48.53 -43.90 -16.50
C LEU A 213 47.01 -44.03 -16.42
N THR A 214 46.47 -45.14 -16.92
CA THR A 214 45.08 -45.58 -16.65
C THR A 214 45.05 -46.68 -15.59
N LEU A 215 44.52 -46.42 -14.40
CA LEU A 215 44.26 -47.46 -13.40
C LEU A 215 42.80 -47.86 -13.46
N LYS A 216 42.54 -49.15 -13.71
CA LYS A 216 41.19 -49.70 -13.81
C LYS A 216 40.94 -50.75 -12.75
N HIS A 217 39.81 -50.64 -12.06
CA HIS A 217 39.25 -51.73 -11.28
C HIS A 217 38.35 -52.60 -12.19
N ALA A 218 38.65 -53.89 -12.34
CA ALA A 218 37.95 -54.78 -13.27
C ALA A 218 36.68 -55.43 -12.70
N LYS A 219 36.65 -55.70 -11.38
CA LYS A 219 35.49 -56.26 -10.66
C LYS A 219 34.74 -55.18 -9.89
N GLU A 220 33.60 -55.54 -9.31
CA GLU A 220 32.87 -54.61 -8.45
C GLU A 220 33.59 -54.45 -7.10
N PRO A 221 34.12 -53.26 -6.75
CA PRO A 221 34.78 -53.06 -5.46
C PRO A 221 33.77 -53.15 -4.30
N GLU A 222 34.25 -53.45 -3.09
CA GLU A 222 33.51 -53.21 -1.83
C GLU A 222 33.56 -51.73 -1.41
N ARG A 223 32.58 -51.32 -0.60
CA ARG A 223 32.26 -49.92 -0.20
C ARG A 223 33.41 -49.08 0.35
N THR A 224 34.52 -49.70 0.74
CA THR A 224 35.61 -49.05 1.50
C THR A 224 36.96 -49.03 0.79
N VAL A 225 37.05 -49.63 -0.40
CA VAL A 225 38.32 -49.86 -1.10
C VAL A 225 38.53 -48.81 -2.19
N GLY A 226 39.55 -47.98 -2.03
CA GLY A 226 40.07 -47.15 -3.12
C GLY A 226 41.08 -47.93 -3.96
N LEU A 227 41.25 -47.60 -5.24
CA LEU A 227 42.40 -48.08 -6.03
C LEU A 227 43.71 -47.68 -5.36
N ILE A 228 43.74 -46.48 -4.77
CA ILE A 228 44.85 -45.99 -3.95
C ILE A 228 44.33 -45.75 -2.54
N TYR A 229 44.95 -46.43 -1.57
CA TYR A 229 44.75 -46.21 -0.14
C TYR A 229 46.01 -45.60 0.46
N ALA A 230 45.91 -44.40 1.03
CA ALA A 230 47.10 -43.68 1.53
C ALA A 230 46.91 -43.17 2.96
N THR A 231 47.87 -43.49 3.84
CA THR A 231 47.91 -43.03 5.24
C THR A 231 49.23 -42.32 5.51
N ASP A 232 49.17 -41.12 6.11
CA ASP A 232 50.34 -40.28 6.41
C ASP A 232 51.28 -40.05 5.21
N SER A 233 50.74 -40.03 3.99
CA SER A 233 51.50 -40.13 2.73
C SER A 233 51.29 -38.91 1.81
N SER A 234 52.11 -38.81 0.76
CA SER A 234 51.97 -37.82 -0.33
C SER A 234 51.68 -38.54 -1.64
N VAL A 235 50.62 -38.15 -2.36
CA VAL A 235 50.21 -38.75 -3.64
C VAL A 235 50.13 -37.67 -4.71
N GLU A 236 50.82 -37.84 -5.83
CA GLU A 236 50.76 -36.96 -7.00
C GLU A 236 50.30 -37.76 -8.23
N LEU A 237 49.19 -37.35 -8.85
CA LEU A 237 48.63 -37.95 -10.05
C LEU A 237 48.56 -36.91 -11.18
N ASN A 238 49.35 -37.09 -12.24
CA ASN A 238 49.41 -36.20 -13.38
C ASN A 238 49.04 -36.91 -14.69
N LYS A 239 47.97 -36.46 -15.36
CA LYS A 239 47.42 -37.14 -16.55
C LYS A 239 47.07 -38.60 -16.29
N VAL A 240 46.39 -38.85 -15.17
CA VAL A 240 45.99 -40.18 -14.73
C VAL A 240 44.49 -40.35 -14.94
N GLU A 241 44.07 -41.52 -15.41
CA GLU A 241 42.66 -41.91 -15.46
C GLU A 241 42.42 -43.03 -14.43
N LEU A 242 41.54 -42.78 -13.44
CA LEU A 242 41.08 -43.80 -12.50
C LEU A 242 39.67 -44.24 -12.90
N TYR A 243 39.47 -45.54 -13.06
CA TYR A 243 38.19 -46.13 -13.46
C TYR A 243 37.72 -47.19 -12.47
N GLY A 244 36.45 -47.13 -12.08
CA GLY A 244 35.79 -48.17 -11.26
C GLY A 244 35.95 -48.00 -9.75
N SER A 245 37.10 -47.51 -9.26
CA SER A 245 37.26 -47.10 -7.85
C SER A 245 38.17 -45.88 -7.70
N GLY A 246 37.94 -45.12 -6.64
CA GLY A 246 38.58 -43.83 -6.40
C GLY A 246 39.82 -43.89 -5.50
N LEU A 247 40.12 -42.77 -4.84
CA LEU A 247 41.13 -42.66 -3.79
C LEU A 247 40.48 -42.65 -2.42
N LYS A 248 41.15 -43.28 -1.44
CA LYS A 248 40.85 -43.13 -0.03
C LYS A 248 42.11 -42.76 0.74
N VAL A 249 42.09 -41.61 1.41
CA VAL A 249 43.29 -41.04 2.04
C VAL A 249 43.02 -40.55 3.46
N GLN A 250 44.00 -40.71 4.33
CA GLN A 250 43.95 -40.28 5.73
C GLN A 250 45.27 -39.59 6.11
N SER A 251 45.19 -38.43 6.77
CA SER A 251 46.35 -37.65 7.22
C SER A 251 47.39 -37.39 6.11
N SER A 252 46.95 -37.26 4.87
CA SER A 252 47.81 -37.31 3.68
C SER A 252 47.71 -36.05 2.83
N LYS A 253 48.64 -35.87 1.90
CA LYS A 253 48.62 -34.82 0.87
C LYS A 253 48.38 -35.44 -0.50
N VAL A 254 47.45 -34.87 -1.26
CA VAL A 254 47.11 -35.37 -2.59
C VAL A 254 47.11 -34.22 -3.59
N PHE A 255 47.84 -34.38 -4.69
CA PHE A 255 47.83 -33.48 -5.83
C PHE A 255 47.40 -34.22 -7.10
N ILE A 256 46.33 -33.76 -7.75
CA ILE A 256 45.79 -34.35 -8.96
C ILE A 256 45.76 -33.27 -10.03
N SER A 257 46.33 -33.56 -11.20
CA SER A 257 46.35 -32.60 -12.31
C SER A 257 46.14 -33.25 -13.67
N LYS A 258 45.31 -32.62 -14.52
CA LYS A 258 45.02 -33.09 -15.89
C LYS A 258 44.48 -34.53 -15.95
N SER A 259 43.82 -34.97 -14.89
CA SER A 259 43.44 -36.36 -14.66
C SER A 259 41.92 -36.54 -14.75
N LYS A 260 41.45 -37.78 -14.83
CA LYS A 260 40.03 -38.11 -14.78
C LYS A 260 39.74 -39.21 -13.77
N LEU A 261 38.68 -39.05 -13.00
CA LEU A 261 38.17 -40.08 -12.09
C LEU A 261 36.73 -40.39 -12.53
N ILE A 262 36.54 -41.56 -13.13
CA ILE A 262 35.33 -41.87 -13.90
C ILE A 262 34.71 -43.17 -13.38
N ALA A 263 33.37 -43.18 -13.28
CA ALA A 263 32.58 -44.37 -13.02
C ALA A 263 33.02 -45.15 -11.76
N CYS A 264 33.46 -44.43 -10.72
CA CYS A 264 33.74 -45.08 -9.44
C CYS A 264 32.42 -45.56 -8.82
N LYS A 265 32.33 -46.85 -8.48
CA LYS A 265 31.12 -47.43 -7.87
C LYS A 265 30.68 -46.70 -6.60
N TYR A 266 31.64 -46.24 -5.80
CA TYR A 266 31.46 -45.45 -4.58
C TYR A 266 32.11 -44.07 -4.71
N ILE A 267 32.79 -43.58 -3.67
CA ILE A 267 33.37 -42.24 -3.63
C ILE A 267 34.61 -42.19 -4.52
N GLY A 268 34.69 -41.17 -5.39
CA GLY A 268 35.85 -40.92 -6.24
C GLY A 268 37.05 -40.40 -5.46
N ILE A 269 36.83 -39.48 -4.52
CA ILE A 269 37.86 -39.01 -3.56
C ILE A 269 37.27 -39.00 -2.15
N HIS A 270 37.76 -39.88 -1.29
CA HIS A 270 37.43 -39.90 0.12
C HIS A 270 38.66 -39.50 0.94
N ALA A 271 38.60 -38.36 1.63
CA ALA A 271 39.73 -37.87 2.40
C ALA A 271 39.35 -37.47 3.84
N GLU A 272 40.18 -37.92 4.78
CA GLU A 272 40.06 -37.57 6.20
C GLU A 272 41.36 -36.89 6.70
N ASN A 273 41.24 -35.77 7.40
CA ASN A 273 42.35 -35.00 7.97
C ASN A 273 43.49 -34.71 6.96
N SER A 274 43.15 -34.47 5.70
CA SER A 274 44.10 -34.46 4.57
C SER A 274 44.11 -33.13 3.82
N GLU A 275 45.14 -32.88 3.02
CA GLU A 275 45.23 -31.74 2.10
C GLU A 275 45.11 -32.23 0.64
N ILE A 276 44.08 -31.78 -0.06
CA ILE A 276 43.73 -32.24 -1.41
C ILE A 276 43.75 -31.06 -2.38
N ARG A 277 44.48 -31.20 -3.48
CA ARG A 277 44.55 -30.20 -4.55
C ARG A 277 44.28 -30.87 -5.89
N VAL A 278 43.20 -30.47 -6.55
CA VAL A 278 42.79 -31.01 -7.85
C VAL A 278 42.74 -29.87 -8.86
N GLN A 279 43.40 -30.03 -10.00
CA GLN A 279 43.40 -29.00 -11.04
C GLN A 279 43.25 -29.55 -12.46
N ASN A 280 42.51 -28.84 -13.31
CA ASN A 280 42.32 -29.22 -14.73
C ASN A 280 41.84 -30.67 -14.90
N SER A 281 41.02 -31.17 -13.98
CA SER A 281 40.67 -32.59 -13.89
C SER A 281 39.16 -32.77 -13.79
N ASP A 282 38.68 -33.92 -14.26
CA ASP A 282 37.25 -34.23 -14.33
C ASP A 282 36.90 -35.42 -13.42
N LEU A 283 35.80 -35.27 -12.68
CA LEU A 283 35.20 -36.33 -11.89
C LEU A 283 33.80 -36.56 -12.45
N GLN A 284 33.54 -37.76 -12.98
CA GLN A 284 32.31 -38.04 -13.71
C GLN A 284 31.71 -39.36 -13.25
N GLU A 285 30.39 -39.39 -13.04
CA GLU A 285 29.62 -40.63 -12.83
C GLU A 285 30.12 -41.45 -11.64
N ASN A 286 30.66 -40.80 -10.59
CA ASN A 286 31.08 -41.47 -9.37
C ASN A 286 29.91 -41.61 -8.38
N GLY A 287 29.95 -42.62 -7.51
CA GLY A 287 28.97 -42.83 -6.43
C GLY A 287 27.73 -43.65 -6.83
N ILE A 288 27.85 -44.47 -7.88
CA ILE A 288 26.76 -45.11 -8.63
C ILE A 288 25.82 -45.97 -7.77
N ASP A 289 26.32 -46.76 -6.81
CA ASP A 289 25.57 -47.90 -6.24
C ASP A 289 24.66 -47.56 -5.04
N ILE A 290 24.96 -46.51 -4.27
CA ILE A 290 24.28 -46.20 -3.00
C ILE A 290 24.09 -44.70 -2.75
N PHE A 291 23.99 -43.91 -3.82
CA PHE A 291 23.90 -42.45 -3.75
C PHE A 291 25.05 -41.79 -2.95
N SER A 292 26.25 -42.35 -3.05
CA SER A 292 27.44 -41.81 -2.38
C SER A 292 27.92 -40.51 -3.06
N PRO A 293 28.50 -39.56 -2.32
CA PRO A 293 29.04 -38.37 -2.93
C PRO A 293 30.22 -38.70 -3.85
N GLN A 294 30.43 -37.92 -4.91
CA GLN A 294 31.62 -38.07 -5.76
C GLN A 294 32.90 -37.75 -4.97
N MET A 295 32.83 -36.76 -4.08
CA MET A 295 33.93 -36.34 -3.22
C MET A 295 33.46 -36.19 -1.78
N ARG A 296 34.16 -36.82 -0.84
CA ARG A 296 33.86 -36.74 0.60
C ARG A 296 35.08 -36.27 1.38
N PHE A 297 34.89 -35.23 2.19
CA PHE A 297 35.93 -34.60 2.99
C PHE A 297 35.52 -34.52 4.45
N LYS A 298 36.43 -34.94 5.34
CA LYS A 298 36.28 -34.77 6.79
C LYS A 298 37.55 -34.18 7.38
N GLY A 299 37.47 -33.08 8.13
CA GLY A 299 38.65 -32.47 8.76
C GLY A 299 39.74 -32.01 7.78
N SER A 300 39.39 -31.78 6.50
CA SER A 300 40.35 -31.69 5.40
C SER A 300 40.42 -30.30 4.77
N LYS A 301 41.53 -30.01 4.06
CA LYS A 301 41.73 -28.78 3.28
C LYS A 301 41.74 -29.11 1.79
N VAL A 302 40.90 -28.45 1.02
CA VAL A 302 40.62 -28.84 -0.37
C VAL A 302 40.68 -27.64 -1.31
N LEU A 303 41.43 -27.77 -2.40
CA LEU A 303 41.45 -26.81 -3.52
C LEU A 303 41.06 -27.53 -4.81
N LEU A 304 39.99 -27.09 -5.46
CA LEU A 304 39.64 -27.49 -6.83
C LEU A 304 39.79 -26.29 -7.76
N LYS A 305 40.52 -26.46 -8.86
CA LYS A 305 40.74 -25.39 -9.83
C LYS A 305 40.54 -25.86 -11.26
N ASN A 306 39.63 -25.22 -11.99
CA ASN A 306 39.33 -25.56 -13.38
C ASN A 306 38.94 -27.04 -13.52
N CYS A 307 37.97 -27.49 -12.71
CA CYS A 307 37.55 -28.89 -12.65
C CYS A 307 36.07 -29.03 -12.99
N LYS A 308 35.69 -30.22 -13.46
CA LYS A 308 34.29 -30.64 -13.63
C LYS A 308 33.96 -31.76 -12.65
N VAL A 309 32.80 -31.68 -11.99
CA VAL A 309 32.25 -32.73 -11.12
C VAL A 309 30.81 -33.01 -11.55
N ASP A 310 30.57 -34.01 -12.38
CA ASP A 310 29.27 -34.19 -13.01
C ASP A 310 28.68 -35.61 -12.96
N LYS A 311 27.35 -35.67 -13.08
CA LYS A 311 26.55 -36.89 -13.24
C LYS A 311 26.72 -37.93 -12.13
N GLY A 312 27.03 -37.52 -10.91
CA GLY A 312 27.12 -38.42 -9.77
C GLY A 312 25.74 -38.87 -9.29
N ASN A 313 25.63 -40.11 -8.81
CA ASN A 313 24.38 -40.60 -8.20
C ASN A 313 24.17 -40.11 -6.76
N GLY A 314 25.14 -39.45 -6.13
CA GLY A 314 24.98 -38.78 -4.83
C GLY A 314 25.19 -37.29 -4.92
N ALA A 315 25.76 -36.69 -3.86
CA ALA A 315 26.18 -35.29 -3.91
C ALA A 315 27.46 -35.11 -4.76
N GLY A 316 27.64 -33.95 -5.39
CA GLY A 316 28.90 -33.64 -6.07
C GLY A 316 30.06 -33.58 -5.07
N ILE A 317 29.93 -32.74 -4.05
CA ILE A 317 30.90 -32.59 -2.96
C ILE A 317 30.16 -32.62 -1.62
N TRP A 318 30.64 -33.43 -0.68
CA TRP A 318 30.22 -33.41 0.72
C TRP A 318 31.42 -33.15 1.62
N ALA A 319 31.38 -32.06 2.38
CA ALA A 319 32.41 -31.73 3.36
C ALA A 319 31.87 -31.58 4.78
N ASP A 320 32.63 -32.09 5.74
CA ASP A 320 32.37 -32.02 7.18
C ASP A 320 33.63 -31.50 7.90
N ALA A 321 33.49 -30.49 8.75
CA ALA A 321 34.59 -29.83 9.47
C ALA A 321 35.82 -29.51 8.58
N SER A 322 35.60 -29.02 7.36
CA SER A 322 36.62 -28.91 6.31
C SER A 322 36.72 -27.50 5.70
N GLU A 323 37.87 -27.15 5.11
CA GLU A 323 38.09 -25.93 4.34
C GLU A 323 38.11 -26.24 2.84
N LEU A 324 37.24 -25.61 2.05
CA LEU A 324 37.10 -25.82 0.60
C LEU A 324 37.34 -24.53 -0.17
N SER A 325 38.11 -24.61 -1.24
CA SER A 325 38.34 -23.54 -2.21
C SER A 325 38.05 -24.04 -3.62
N LEU A 326 36.99 -23.55 -4.26
CA LEU A 326 36.55 -23.95 -5.59
C LEU A 326 36.69 -22.79 -6.58
N GLU A 327 37.68 -22.84 -7.47
CA GLU A 327 37.95 -21.81 -8.48
C GLU A 327 37.65 -22.32 -9.89
N LYS A 328 36.71 -21.68 -10.60
CA LYS A 328 36.30 -22.07 -11.96
C LYS A 328 35.86 -23.54 -12.05
N VAL A 329 35.07 -23.98 -11.08
CA VAL A 329 34.56 -25.35 -11.00
C VAL A 329 33.15 -25.41 -11.56
N VAL A 330 32.84 -26.44 -12.35
CA VAL A 330 31.48 -26.76 -12.79
C VAL A 330 31.03 -28.04 -12.11
N ILE A 331 29.96 -27.96 -11.33
CA ILE A 331 29.35 -29.11 -10.66
C ILE A 331 27.94 -29.28 -11.21
N SER A 332 27.64 -30.41 -11.84
CA SER A 332 26.39 -30.53 -12.58
C SER A 332 25.77 -31.92 -12.67
N GLY A 333 24.45 -32.01 -12.74
CA GLY A 333 23.78 -33.29 -12.99
C GLY A 333 23.88 -34.30 -11.85
N ASN A 334 24.27 -33.87 -10.65
CA ASN A 334 24.35 -34.77 -9.49
C ASN A 334 22.94 -35.03 -8.93
N TYR A 335 22.65 -36.26 -8.53
CA TYR A 335 21.30 -36.66 -8.10
C TYR A 335 20.86 -35.98 -6.80
N TYR A 336 21.79 -35.75 -5.85
CA TYR A 336 21.54 -34.96 -4.65
C TYR A 336 22.23 -33.58 -4.76
N TYR A 337 22.68 -33.00 -3.64
CA TYR A 337 23.31 -31.68 -3.59
C TYR A 337 24.45 -31.54 -4.61
N GLY A 338 24.61 -30.35 -5.18
CA GLY A 338 25.87 -30.03 -5.88
C GLY A 338 27.01 -29.97 -4.86
N VAL A 339 26.81 -29.17 -3.81
CA VAL A 339 27.74 -29.02 -2.69
C VAL A 339 26.96 -29.05 -1.38
N PHE A 340 27.36 -29.92 -0.46
CA PHE A 340 26.89 -29.94 0.92
C PHE A 340 28.07 -29.73 1.87
N VAL A 341 27.98 -28.70 2.70
CA VAL A 341 28.99 -28.41 3.73
C VAL A 341 28.35 -28.34 5.13
N ASP A 342 28.99 -29.02 6.07
CA ASP A 342 28.49 -29.27 7.42
C ASP A 342 29.62 -29.16 8.46
N GLY A 343 29.27 -29.13 9.76
CA GLY A 343 30.19 -29.39 10.87
C GLY A 343 31.24 -28.30 11.11
N GLY A 344 30.91 -27.02 10.87
CA GLY A 344 31.86 -25.92 11.02
C GLY A 344 32.76 -25.71 9.80
N SER A 345 32.38 -26.24 8.64
CA SER A 345 33.14 -26.10 7.40
C SER A 345 33.19 -24.66 6.89
N PHE A 346 34.22 -24.35 6.11
CA PHE A 346 34.35 -23.09 5.37
C PHE A 346 34.45 -23.35 3.87
N LEU A 347 33.57 -22.75 3.07
CA LEU A 347 33.53 -22.88 1.61
C LEU A 347 33.83 -21.54 0.93
N GLN A 348 34.88 -21.48 0.12
CA GLN A 348 35.13 -20.37 -0.79
C GLN A 348 34.90 -20.83 -2.24
N MET A 349 34.07 -20.11 -3.00
CA MET A 349 33.79 -20.39 -4.41
C MET A 349 33.99 -19.14 -5.26
N ASN A 350 34.78 -19.26 -6.33
CA ASN A 350 35.11 -18.15 -7.22
C ASN A 350 34.90 -18.56 -8.69
N ASN A 351 34.09 -17.81 -9.45
CA ASN A 351 33.85 -18.03 -10.87
C ASN A 351 33.29 -19.44 -11.19
N SER A 352 32.53 -20.01 -10.26
CA SER A 352 32.08 -21.42 -10.32
C SER A 352 30.58 -21.53 -10.62
N ARG A 353 30.16 -22.70 -11.09
CA ARG A 353 28.78 -22.97 -11.54
C ARG A 353 28.25 -24.26 -10.92
N LEU A 354 27.05 -24.18 -10.33
CA LEU A 354 26.22 -25.33 -9.98
C LEU A 354 25.05 -25.37 -10.95
N ILE A 355 24.83 -26.49 -11.63
CA ILE A 355 23.83 -26.61 -12.71
C ILE A 355 23.10 -27.95 -12.58
N GLU A 356 21.77 -27.96 -12.52
CA GLU A 356 20.98 -29.21 -12.60
C GLU A 356 21.42 -30.29 -11.61
N ASN A 357 21.78 -29.88 -10.39
CA ASN A 357 21.99 -30.81 -9.28
C ASN A 357 20.68 -30.96 -8.50
N GLY A 358 20.54 -32.02 -7.70
CA GLY A 358 19.36 -32.27 -6.88
C GLY A 358 18.18 -32.84 -7.66
N ASN A 359 18.45 -33.71 -8.63
CA ASN A 359 17.43 -34.33 -9.51
C ASN A 359 16.66 -35.49 -8.84
N SER A 360 16.55 -35.47 -7.51
CA SER A 360 15.82 -36.46 -6.72
C SER A 360 14.33 -36.09 -6.61
N GLU A 361 13.50 -36.98 -6.07
CA GLU A 361 12.08 -36.74 -5.78
C GLU A 361 11.88 -35.75 -4.62
N ASP A 362 12.85 -35.64 -3.71
CA ASP A 362 12.82 -34.65 -2.62
C ASP A 362 13.60 -33.37 -2.98
N ASN A 363 13.31 -32.30 -2.25
CA ASN A 363 14.02 -31.03 -2.37
C ASN A 363 15.46 -31.12 -1.82
N TYR A 364 16.43 -31.38 -2.70
CA TYR A 364 17.88 -31.35 -2.40
C TYR A 364 18.55 -30.10 -3.00
N PRO A 365 18.76 -29.02 -2.23
CA PRO A 365 19.30 -27.77 -2.77
C PRO A 365 20.64 -27.94 -3.49
N GLN A 366 20.91 -27.13 -4.51
CA GLN A 366 22.20 -27.23 -5.20
C GLN A 366 23.39 -26.89 -4.29
N LEU A 367 23.20 -25.93 -3.38
CA LEU A 367 24.13 -25.61 -2.30
C LEU A 367 23.42 -25.70 -0.95
N LYS A 368 23.90 -26.54 -0.04
CA LYS A 368 23.42 -26.63 1.33
C LYS A 368 24.53 -26.32 2.34
N LEU A 369 24.25 -25.41 3.27
CA LEU A 369 25.11 -25.06 4.41
C LEU A 369 24.41 -25.45 5.72
N VAL A 370 25.09 -26.19 6.58
CA VAL A 370 24.63 -26.53 7.94
C VAL A 370 25.77 -26.24 8.92
N SER A 371 25.52 -25.46 9.98
CA SER A 371 26.55 -25.06 10.96
C SER A 371 27.88 -24.59 10.34
N SER A 372 27.84 -23.88 9.20
CA SER A 372 29.00 -23.64 8.34
C SER A 372 29.05 -22.22 7.76
N LYS A 373 30.19 -21.84 7.17
CA LYS A 373 30.39 -20.52 6.54
C LYS A 373 30.76 -20.65 5.07
N ALA A 374 30.30 -19.71 4.24
CA ALA A 374 30.66 -19.67 2.84
C ALA A 374 30.88 -18.26 2.27
N SER A 375 31.71 -18.17 1.22
CA SER A 375 31.97 -16.96 0.43
C SER A 375 31.95 -17.28 -1.06
N LEU A 376 31.03 -16.65 -1.80
CA LEU A 376 30.81 -16.87 -3.24
C LEU A 376 31.08 -15.58 -4.02
N LYS A 377 31.92 -15.66 -5.05
CA LYS A 377 32.19 -14.54 -5.96
C LYS A 377 32.02 -14.94 -7.43
N ASN A 378 31.20 -14.19 -8.18
CA ASN A 378 30.86 -14.45 -9.58
C ASN A 378 30.36 -15.89 -9.80
N CYS A 379 29.41 -16.32 -8.97
CA CYS A 379 28.89 -17.68 -8.95
C CYS A 379 27.51 -17.76 -9.61
N ARG A 380 27.23 -18.90 -10.25
CA ARG A 380 25.94 -19.17 -10.91
C ARG A 380 25.36 -20.48 -10.40
N ILE A 381 24.13 -20.46 -9.92
CA ILE A 381 23.41 -21.64 -9.42
C ILE A 381 22.11 -21.73 -10.22
N LEU A 382 22.04 -22.70 -11.12
CA LEU A 382 21.12 -22.66 -12.27
C LEU A 382 20.32 -23.96 -12.43
N ASN A 383 19.07 -23.81 -12.84
CA ASN A 383 18.24 -24.87 -13.43
C ASN A 383 18.09 -26.10 -12.53
N GLY A 384 17.51 -25.92 -11.35
CA GLY A 384 17.16 -26.99 -10.45
C GLY A 384 15.84 -27.68 -10.83
N ILE A 385 15.86 -28.97 -11.16
CA ILE A 385 14.68 -29.66 -11.70
C ILE A 385 13.60 -29.92 -10.64
N ASN A 386 14.00 -30.30 -9.43
CA ASN A 386 13.07 -30.60 -8.33
C ASN A 386 13.65 -30.17 -6.97
N ASN A 387 14.27 -28.99 -6.94
CA ASN A 387 14.96 -28.51 -5.75
C ASN A 387 14.95 -26.98 -5.64
N SER A 388 15.51 -26.51 -4.53
CA SER A 388 15.84 -25.12 -4.25
C SER A 388 17.27 -24.78 -4.69
N GLY A 389 17.57 -23.50 -4.88
CA GLY A 389 18.91 -23.07 -5.27
C GLY A 389 19.94 -23.19 -4.13
N ILE A 390 19.70 -22.48 -3.03
CA ILE A 390 20.56 -22.44 -1.84
C ILE A 390 19.72 -22.66 -0.59
N SER A 391 20.17 -23.54 0.32
CA SER A 391 19.65 -23.61 1.69
C SER A 391 20.75 -23.33 2.72
N ILE A 392 20.42 -22.52 3.73
CA ILE A 392 21.31 -22.09 4.80
C ILE A 392 20.62 -22.34 6.13
N GLU A 393 21.15 -23.29 6.91
CA GLU A 393 20.52 -23.82 8.12
C GLU A 393 21.53 -23.85 9.29
N ASP A 394 21.00 -23.98 10.51
CA ASP A 394 21.75 -24.10 11.76
C ASP A 394 22.87 -23.07 11.96
N LYS A 395 22.53 -21.78 12.08
CA LYS A 395 23.47 -20.69 12.38
C LYS A 395 24.60 -20.55 11.34
N SER A 396 24.32 -20.92 10.09
CA SER A 396 25.26 -20.79 9.00
C SER A 396 25.31 -19.35 8.47
N SER A 397 26.40 -18.99 7.79
CA SER A 397 26.47 -17.70 7.10
C SER A 397 27.09 -17.77 5.71
N ILE A 398 26.55 -16.98 4.78
CA ILE A 398 27.11 -16.85 3.44
C ILE A 398 27.25 -15.40 2.99
N GLU A 399 28.39 -15.08 2.40
CA GLU A 399 28.64 -13.81 1.72
C GLU A 399 28.77 -14.01 0.22
N CYS A 400 28.03 -13.22 -0.56
CA CYS A 400 27.93 -13.36 -2.00
C CYS A 400 28.24 -12.03 -2.70
N GLU A 401 29.09 -12.07 -3.72
CA GLU A 401 29.37 -10.98 -4.65
C GLU A 401 29.12 -11.45 -6.09
N ASP A 402 28.26 -10.74 -6.83
CA ASP A 402 27.86 -11.09 -8.21
C ASP A 402 27.27 -12.51 -8.32
N LEU A 403 26.22 -12.77 -7.54
CA LEU A 403 25.53 -14.07 -7.51
C LEU A 403 24.33 -14.11 -8.47
N LYS A 404 24.20 -15.23 -9.20
CA LYS A 404 22.98 -15.54 -9.97
C LYS A 404 22.34 -16.85 -9.52
N VAL A 405 21.05 -16.80 -9.17
CA VAL A 405 20.24 -17.96 -8.77
C VAL A 405 18.95 -17.99 -9.60
N THR A 406 18.77 -18.98 -10.46
CA THR A 406 17.60 -19.01 -11.36
C THR A 406 17.21 -20.39 -11.84
N GLY A 407 15.92 -20.59 -12.12
CA GLY A 407 15.38 -21.80 -12.75
C GLY A 407 15.23 -22.97 -11.80
N HIS A 408 15.06 -22.73 -10.49
CA HIS A 408 14.83 -23.79 -9.50
C HIS A 408 13.34 -24.05 -9.32
N TYR A 409 12.94 -25.32 -9.19
CA TYR A 409 11.53 -25.73 -9.06
C TYR A 409 10.86 -25.22 -7.78
N TYR A 410 11.59 -25.14 -6.67
CA TYR A 410 11.11 -24.57 -5.41
C TYR A 410 11.70 -23.16 -5.19
N ASN A 411 12.11 -22.85 -3.97
CA ASN A 411 12.63 -21.53 -3.60
C ASN A 411 13.99 -21.27 -4.25
N GLY A 412 14.26 -19.99 -4.57
CA GLY A 412 15.59 -19.60 -5.03
C GLY A 412 16.63 -19.75 -3.91
N ILE A 413 16.39 -19.07 -2.79
CA ILE A 413 17.25 -19.08 -1.60
C ILE A 413 16.39 -19.23 -0.35
N GLU A 414 16.80 -20.11 0.55
CA GLU A 414 16.17 -20.33 1.85
C GLU A 414 17.17 -20.15 2.99
N VAL A 415 16.79 -19.38 4.02
CA VAL A 415 17.63 -19.04 5.17
C VAL A 415 16.86 -19.29 6.46
N LYS A 416 17.38 -20.18 7.32
CA LYS A 416 16.70 -20.71 8.50
C LYS A 416 17.59 -20.70 9.75
N ASP A 417 16.98 -20.87 10.92
CA ASP A 417 17.67 -21.26 12.17
C ASP A 417 18.82 -20.32 12.58
N ASP A 418 18.53 -19.03 12.74
CA ASP A 418 19.49 -17.96 13.08
C ASP A 418 20.62 -17.79 12.06
N SER A 419 20.45 -18.30 10.83
CA SER A 419 21.42 -18.15 9.76
C SER A 419 21.37 -16.77 9.10
N GLU A 420 22.43 -16.42 8.37
CA GLU A 420 22.59 -15.09 7.77
C GLU A 420 23.06 -15.16 6.32
N ILE A 421 22.51 -14.31 5.46
CA ILE A 421 22.98 -14.11 4.08
C ILE A 421 23.28 -12.65 3.77
N LEU A 422 24.39 -12.42 3.09
CA LEU A 422 24.82 -11.12 2.59
C LEU A 422 25.03 -11.19 1.07
N ILE A 423 24.26 -10.42 0.29
CA ILE A 423 24.41 -10.36 -1.18
C ILE A 423 24.76 -8.95 -1.62
N ARG A 424 25.87 -8.80 -2.35
CA ARG A 424 26.24 -7.56 -3.07
C ARG A 424 26.26 -7.84 -4.56
N ASN A 425 25.38 -7.18 -5.30
CA ASN A 425 25.15 -7.41 -6.71
C ASN A 425 24.64 -8.83 -7.00
N GLY A 426 23.44 -8.95 -7.55
CA GLY A 426 22.93 -10.27 -7.90
C GLY A 426 21.60 -10.28 -8.62
N GLU A 427 21.26 -11.46 -9.13
CA GLU A 427 19.99 -11.72 -9.78
C GLU A 427 19.41 -13.04 -9.24
N ILE A 428 18.24 -12.95 -8.62
CA ILE A 428 17.45 -14.10 -8.16
C ILE A 428 16.14 -14.06 -8.93
N ALA A 429 15.92 -15.04 -9.80
CA ALA A 429 14.81 -14.94 -10.73
C ALA A 429 14.28 -16.28 -11.21
N ARG A 430 12.99 -16.32 -11.56
CA ARG A 430 12.36 -17.48 -12.23
C ARG A 430 12.54 -18.78 -11.44
N ASN A 431 12.43 -18.71 -10.13
CA ASN A 431 12.31 -19.88 -9.27
C ASN A 431 10.84 -20.09 -8.89
N GLY A 432 10.46 -21.32 -8.59
CA GLY A 432 9.10 -21.73 -8.24
C GLY A 432 8.40 -22.54 -9.32
N ASN A 433 7.38 -23.30 -8.88
CA ASN A 433 6.55 -24.17 -9.70
C ASN A 433 5.11 -23.64 -9.81
N GLU A 434 4.24 -24.34 -10.54
CA GLU A 434 2.86 -23.89 -10.80
C GLU A 434 1.87 -24.26 -9.67
N ASP A 435 2.28 -25.10 -8.72
CA ASP A 435 1.38 -25.73 -7.75
C ASP A 435 1.30 -24.98 -6.41
N GLU A 436 2.36 -24.29 -6.00
CA GLU A 436 2.45 -23.63 -4.70
C GLU A 436 3.27 -22.32 -4.73
N ASP A 437 2.95 -21.39 -3.82
CA ASP A 437 3.73 -20.15 -3.68
C ASP A 437 5.15 -20.48 -3.22
N SER A 438 6.09 -20.37 -4.17
CA SER A 438 7.52 -20.62 -3.98
C SER A 438 8.30 -19.31 -4.07
N PRO A 439 8.58 -18.62 -2.95
CA PRO A 439 9.24 -17.32 -2.98
C PRO A 439 10.65 -17.38 -3.57
N GLN A 440 11.10 -16.28 -4.17
CA GLN A 440 12.50 -16.18 -4.62
C GLN A 440 13.48 -16.24 -3.45
N LEU A 441 13.12 -15.62 -2.32
CA LEU A 441 13.86 -15.68 -1.08
C LEU A 441 12.91 -15.92 0.11
N VAL A 442 13.29 -16.87 0.97
CA VAL A 442 12.58 -17.23 2.20
C VAL A 442 13.50 -17.05 3.41
N PHE A 443 13.00 -16.36 4.44
CA PHE A 443 13.66 -16.17 5.72
C PHE A 443 12.75 -16.65 6.85
N VAL A 444 13.23 -17.59 7.66
CA VAL A 444 12.53 -18.10 8.85
C VAL A 444 13.49 -18.04 10.04
N SER A 445 13.16 -17.24 11.07
CA SER A 445 14.06 -16.97 12.21
C SER A 445 15.50 -16.64 11.78
N SER A 446 15.68 -15.80 10.76
CA SER A 446 17.00 -15.58 10.13
C SER A 446 17.24 -14.14 9.70
N LYS A 447 18.42 -13.83 9.15
CA LYS A 447 18.80 -12.47 8.74
C LYS A 447 19.31 -12.37 7.31
N GLY A 448 19.07 -11.22 6.69
CA GLY A 448 19.53 -10.92 5.34
C GLY A 448 19.97 -9.48 5.15
N TYR A 449 21.03 -9.26 4.37
CA TYR A 449 21.37 -7.97 3.80
C TYR A 449 21.58 -8.11 2.30
N LEU A 450 20.79 -7.37 1.51
CA LEU A 450 20.84 -7.44 0.06
C LEU A 450 21.04 -6.05 -0.51
N LYS A 451 22.10 -5.87 -1.30
CA LYS A 451 22.41 -4.61 -1.96
C LYS A 451 22.60 -4.79 -3.45
N ASN A 452 21.98 -3.92 -4.24
CA ASN A 452 22.05 -3.93 -5.70
C ASN A 452 21.60 -5.26 -6.32
N VAL A 453 20.47 -5.78 -5.84
CA VAL A 453 19.91 -7.05 -6.32
C VAL A 453 18.68 -6.84 -7.21
N LYS A 454 18.52 -7.74 -8.17
CA LYS A 454 17.30 -7.86 -8.98
C LYS A 454 16.58 -9.14 -8.60
N VAL A 455 15.37 -9.01 -8.07
CA VAL A 455 14.51 -10.14 -7.71
C VAL A 455 13.27 -10.08 -8.58
N HIS A 456 13.09 -11.06 -9.48
CA HIS A 456 12.01 -10.97 -10.47
C HIS A 456 11.60 -12.28 -11.14
N GLY A 457 10.35 -12.31 -11.62
CA GLY A 457 9.82 -13.39 -12.47
C GLY A 457 9.65 -14.72 -11.73
N GLY A 458 9.00 -15.69 -12.37
CA GLY A 458 8.59 -16.99 -11.82
C GLY A 458 7.18 -17.32 -12.27
N ILE A 459 6.74 -18.55 -12.02
CA ILE A 459 5.37 -19.01 -12.23
C ILE A 459 4.83 -19.24 -10.81
N TYR A 460 3.66 -18.68 -10.48
CA TYR A 460 3.04 -18.80 -9.14
C TYR A 460 3.96 -18.48 -7.93
N ASN A 461 4.70 -17.37 -7.97
CA ASN A 461 5.67 -17.03 -6.94
C ASN A 461 5.50 -15.65 -6.27
N SER A 462 5.98 -15.53 -5.05
CA SER A 462 6.30 -14.27 -4.35
C SER A 462 7.78 -13.87 -4.51
N GLY A 463 8.11 -12.60 -4.27
CA GLY A 463 9.50 -12.14 -4.23
C GLY A 463 10.21 -12.57 -2.94
N PHE A 464 9.75 -12.03 -1.82
CA PHE A 464 10.30 -12.31 -0.49
C PHE A 464 9.22 -12.80 0.47
N LEU A 465 9.57 -13.78 1.30
CA LEU A 465 8.81 -14.19 2.49
C LEU A 465 9.72 -14.11 3.72
N LEU A 466 9.33 -13.27 4.68
CA LEU A 466 9.94 -13.18 6.00
C LEU A 466 8.95 -13.66 7.05
N ASP A 467 9.34 -14.65 7.83
CA ASP A 467 8.54 -15.22 8.90
C ASP A 467 9.36 -15.43 10.19
N GLU A 468 8.65 -15.71 11.28
CA GLU A 468 9.21 -16.07 12.59
C GLU A 468 10.29 -15.12 13.10
N GLY A 469 10.02 -13.80 13.08
CA GLY A 469 10.93 -12.79 13.62
C GLY A 469 12.17 -12.50 12.75
N SER A 470 12.16 -12.90 11.48
CA SER A 470 13.27 -12.65 10.55
C SER A 470 13.55 -11.17 10.32
N LYS A 471 14.83 -10.82 10.06
CA LYS A 471 15.28 -9.43 9.89
C LYS A 471 16.03 -9.24 8.58
N VAL A 472 15.48 -8.45 7.66
CA VAL A 472 16.10 -8.26 6.33
C VAL A 472 16.24 -6.78 5.97
N GLU A 473 17.41 -6.40 5.48
CA GLU A 473 17.67 -5.09 4.87
C GLU A 473 17.87 -5.24 3.36
N ILE A 474 17.15 -4.44 2.58
CA ILE A 474 17.19 -4.43 1.11
C ILE A 474 17.53 -3.02 0.65
N VAL A 475 18.66 -2.85 -0.05
CA VAL A 475 19.22 -1.54 -0.41
C VAL A 475 19.49 -1.44 -1.90
N SER A 476 19.13 -0.32 -2.53
CA SER A 476 19.44 -0.03 -3.94
C SER A 476 19.01 -1.14 -4.92
N SER A 477 17.81 -1.72 -4.75
CA SER A 477 17.42 -2.98 -5.39
C SER A 477 16.08 -2.90 -6.13
N HIS A 478 15.83 -3.85 -7.02
CA HIS A 478 14.60 -3.92 -7.83
C HIS A 478 13.86 -5.24 -7.58
N ILE A 479 12.59 -5.14 -7.18
CA ILE A 479 11.71 -6.28 -6.89
C ILE A 479 10.47 -6.18 -7.78
N TYR A 480 10.32 -7.09 -8.75
CA TYR A 480 9.30 -6.90 -9.78
C TYR A 480 8.79 -8.16 -10.47
N ARG A 481 7.56 -8.08 -11.00
CA ARG A 481 6.91 -9.13 -11.81
C ARG A 481 6.84 -10.49 -11.10
N HIS A 482 6.49 -10.47 -9.83
CA HIS A 482 6.07 -11.66 -9.09
C HIS A 482 4.57 -11.90 -9.28
N PHE A 483 4.16 -13.18 -9.35
CA PHE A 483 2.76 -13.55 -9.50
C PHE A 483 1.92 -13.18 -8.27
N PHE A 484 2.48 -13.34 -7.07
CA PHE A 484 1.89 -12.93 -5.79
C PHE A 484 2.54 -11.65 -5.28
N ASN A 485 2.85 -11.58 -3.99
CA ASN A 485 3.35 -10.35 -3.36
C ASN A 485 4.80 -10.08 -3.77
N GLY A 486 5.18 -8.80 -3.80
CA GLY A 486 6.59 -8.44 -3.93
C GLY A 486 7.37 -8.85 -2.69
N ILE A 487 6.94 -8.38 -1.52
CA ILE A 487 7.55 -8.69 -0.23
C ILE A 487 6.45 -8.94 0.81
N THR A 488 6.58 -10.04 1.55
CA THR A 488 5.67 -10.43 2.62
C THR A 488 6.40 -10.53 3.95
N LEU A 489 5.89 -9.88 4.99
CA LEU A 489 6.37 -9.97 6.37
C LEU A 489 5.27 -10.50 7.29
N ARG A 490 5.63 -11.46 8.14
CA ARG A 490 4.73 -12.11 9.11
C ARG A 490 5.41 -12.33 10.46
N SER A 491 4.60 -12.61 11.48
CA SER A 491 5.06 -13.20 12.75
C SER A 491 6.23 -12.50 13.43
N GLY A 492 6.15 -11.17 13.59
CA GLY A 492 7.17 -10.37 14.27
C GLY A 492 8.38 -10.00 13.41
N SER A 493 8.37 -10.34 12.12
CA SER A 493 9.49 -10.02 11.21
C SER A 493 9.69 -8.51 11.02
N GLU A 494 10.92 -8.13 10.68
CA GLU A 494 11.34 -6.75 10.46
C GLU A 494 12.01 -6.62 9.08
N ALA A 495 11.62 -5.60 8.31
CA ALA A 495 12.38 -5.23 7.11
C ALA A 495 12.66 -3.73 7.00
N VAL A 496 13.84 -3.42 6.48
CA VAL A 496 14.24 -2.08 6.05
C VAL A 496 14.49 -2.10 4.55
N ILE A 497 13.79 -1.24 3.82
CA ILE A 497 13.87 -1.12 2.36
C ILE A 497 14.33 0.29 2.03
N ALA A 498 15.51 0.44 1.44
CA ALA A 498 16.11 1.73 1.13
C ALA A 498 16.53 1.84 -0.34
N ASP A 499 16.24 2.96 -0.99
CA ASP A 499 16.64 3.24 -2.38
C ASP A 499 16.15 2.17 -3.39
N CYS A 500 14.96 1.61 -3.18
CA CYS A 500 14.45 0.48 -3.97
C CYS A 500 13.29 0.86 -4.90
N GLU A 501 13.09 0.01 -5.91
CA GLU A 501 11.90 0.00 -6.75
C GLU A 501 11.14 -1.32 -6.60
N ILE A 502 9.87 -1.23 -6.19
CA ILE A 502 8.98 -2.37 -6.08
C ILE A 502 7.81 -2.15 -7.03
N ARG A 503 7.69 -2.98 -8.06
CA ARG A 503 6.69 -2.72 -9.12
C ARG A 503 6.16 -3.96 -9.80
N GLN A 504 4.95 -3.83 -10.37
CA GLN A 504 4.38 -4.86 -11.25
C GLN A 504 4.26 -6.25 -10.60
N ASN A 505 4.25 -6.33 -9.27
CA ASN A 505 3.94 -7.58 -8.56
C ASN A 505 2.42 -7.76 -8.45
N GLY A 506 1.98 -8.99 -8.22
CA GLY A 506 0.58 -9.39 -8.14
C GLY A 506 -0.01 -9.82 -9.48
N ASN A 507 -1.17 -10.45 -9.43
CA ASN A 507 -1.91 -10.92 -10.59
C ASN A 507 -3.40 -10.58 -10.48
N GLU A 508 -4.14 -10.86 -11.56
CA GLU A 508 -5.54 -10.46 -11.67
C GLU A 508 -6.55 -11.24 -10.82
N HIS A 509 -6.17 -12.42 -10.32
CA HIS A 509 -7.06 -13.37 -9.66
C HIS A 509 -6.95 -13.33 -8.13
N PHE A 510 -5.80 -12.89 -7.61
CA PHE A 510 -5.52 -12.89 -6.17
C PHE A 510 -5.27 -11.48 -5.66
N HIS A 511 -5.75 -11.19 -4.45
CA HIS A 511 -5.42 -9.94 -3.76
C HIS A 511 -4.00 -9.98 -3.21
N ALA A 512 -3.03 -9.66 -4.08
CA ALA A 512 -1.61 -9.82 -3.81
C ALA A 512 -0.86 -8.47 -3.92
N PRO A 513 -0.78 -7.64 -2.87
CA PRO A 513 -0.16 -6.31 -2.89
C PRO A 513 1.34 -6.31 -3.20
N GLN A 514 1.91 -5.14 -3.54
CA GLN A 514 3.37 -5.03 -3.68
C GLN A 514 4.07 -5.37 -2.35
N LEU A 515 3.52 -4.89 -1.25
CA LEU A 515 3.99 -5.11 0.12
C LEU A 515 2.86 -5.63 1.01
N TRP A 516 3.09 -6.76 1.68
CA TRP A 516 2.18 -7.31 2.68
C TRP A 516 2.87 -7.35 4.05
N SER A 517 2.30 -6.68 5.05
CA SER A 517 2.79 -6.71 6.43
C SER A 517 1.68 -7.18 7.36
N SER A 518 1.92 -8.28 8.08
CA SER A 518 0.99 -8.83 9.07
C SER A 518 1.71 -9.12 10.39
N SER A 519 1.35 -8.44 11.47
CA SER A 519 2.04 -8.58 12.76
C SER A 519 3.56 -8.36 12.65
N ALA A 520 3.97 -7.34 11.88
CA ALA A 520 5.38 -7.11 11.53
C ALA A 520 5.75 -5.62 11.59
N THR A 521 7.06 -5.33 11.43
CA THR A 521 7.59 -3.96 11.35
C THR A 521 8.26 -3.74 10.00
N LEU A 522 7.90 -2.65 9.32
CA LEU A 522 8.45 -2.32 8.01
C LEU A 522 8.85 -0.84 7.94
N LYS A 523 10.08 -0.57 7.52
CA LYS A 523 10.57 0.76 7.21
C LYS A 523 10.93 0.84 5.73
N VAL A 524 10.40 1.86 5.04
CA VAL A 524 10.70 2.12 3.63
C VAL A 524 11.22 3.55 3.47
N GLU A 525 12.38 3.71 2.86
CA GLU A 525 13.08 4.98 2.70
C GLU A 525 13.52 5.21 1.25
N ASN A 526 13.36 6.44 0.75
CA ASN A 526 13.87 6.86 -0.57
C ASN A 526 13.50 5.90 -1.73
N SER A 527 12.28 5.35 -1.70
CA SER A 527 11.90 4.23 -2.57
C SER A 527 10.59 4.51 -3.31
N SER A 528 10.34 3.73 -4.37
CA SER A 528 9.12 3.83 -5.17
C SER A 528 8.38 2.48 -5.20
N ILE A 529 7.09 2.52 -4.91
CA ILE A 529 6.18 1.36 -4.94
C ILE A 529 5.08 1.64 -5.96
N PHE A 530 5.10 0.98 -7.11
CA PHE A 530 4.26 1.42 -8.22
C PHE A 530 3.80 0.36 -9.22
N ASP A 531 2.83 0.73 -10.05
CA ASP A 531 2.30 -0.08 -11.16
C ASP A 531 1.83 -1.48 -10.73
N GLY A 532 1.13 -1.57 -9.59
CA GLY A 532 0.52 -2.81 -9.13
C GLY A 532 -0.67 -3.26 -9.98
N ILE A 533 -0.69 -4.56 -10.32
CA ILE A 533 -1.69 -5.17 -11.20
C ILE A 533 -2.84 -5.71 -10.33
N LYS A 534 -4.03 -5.08 -10.41
CA LYS A 534 -5.27 -5.44 -9.68
C LYS A 534 -5.15 -5.59 -8.14
N ASN A 535 -4.14 -4.97 -7.53
CA ASN A 535 -3.83 -5.09 -6.11
C ASN A 535 -3.64 -3.72 -5.43
N ASP A 536 -3.47 -3.76 -4.10
CA ASP A 536 -3.06 -2.59 -3.32
C ASP A 536 -1.53 -2.40 -3.42
N GLY A 537 -1.05 -1.17 -3.23
CA GLY A 537 0.39 -0.92 -3.09
C GLY A 537 0.94 -1.57 -1.82
N VAL A 538 0.33 -1.24 -0.69
CA VAL A 538 0.70 -1.76 0.64
C VAL A 538 -0.55 -2.24 1.37
N TYR A 539 -0.45 -3.42 1.96
CA TYR A 539 -1.41 -3.93 2.92
C TYR A 539 -0.76 -4.08 4.30
N ALA A 540 -1.38 -3.49 5.32
CA ALA A 540 -0.90 -3.52 6.70
C ALA A 540 -2.01 -4.03 7.63
N ARG A 541 -1.70 -5.10 8.37
CA ARG A 541 -2.56 -5.68 9.39
C ARG A 541 -1.77 -5.88 10.68
N SER A 542 -2.26 -5.38 11.81
CA SER A 542 -1.57 -5.46 13.12
C SER A 542 -0.08 -5.08 13.08
N SER A 543 0.31 -4.12 12.23
CA SER A 543 1.73 -3.87 11.89
C SER A 543 2.16 -2.43 12.16
N ASN A 544 3.47 -2.22 12.31
CA ASN A 544 4.08 -0.88 12.42
C ASN A 544 4.85 -0.54 11.14
N LEU A 545 4.39 0.47 10.41
CA LEU A 545 5.00 0.87 9.14
C LEU A 545 5.48 2.32 9.20
N THR A 546 6.67 2.56 8.64
CA THR A 546 7.21 3.91 8.44
C THR A 546 7.65 4.10 6.98
N PHE A 547 7.16 5.17 6.35
CA PHE A 547 7.52 5.59 5.00
C PHE A 547 8.16 6.97 5.06
N GLU A 548 9.38 7.11 4.54
CA GLU A 548 10.10 8.39 4.47
C GLU A 548 10.67 8.61 3.07
N ASN A 549 10.33 9.74 2.43
CA ASN A 549 10.70 10.02 1.04
C ASN A 549 10.26 8.91 0.06
N VAL A 550 9.02 8.43 0.20
CA VAL A 550 8.47 7.33 -0.60
C VAL A 550 7.43 7.83 -1.60
N ALA A 551 7.45 7.26 -2.79
CA ALA A 551 6.38 7.42 -3.77
C ALA A 551 5.54 6.14 -3.87
N VAL A 552 4.22 6.23 -3.66
CA VAL A 552 3.29 5.10 -3.86
C VAL A 552 2.24 5.48 -4.90
N HIS A 553 2.31 4.88 -6.09
CA HIS A 553 1.48 5.33 -7.20
C HIS A 553 1.08 4.26 -8.21
N ASN A 554 0.10 4.61 -9.05
CA ASN A 554 -0.34 3.81 -10.19
C ASN A 554 -0.92 2.43 -9.87
N HIS A 555 -1.31 2.17 -8.63
CA HIS A 555 -1.94 0.90 -8.25
C HIS A 555 -3.39 0.81 -8.72
N PHE A 556 -3.84 -0.38 -9.08
CA PHE A 556 -5.23 -0.60 -9.49
C PHE A 556 -6.20 -0.41 -8.33
N ARG A 557 -5.85 -0.86 -7.12
CA ARG A 557 -6.62 -0.57 -5.90
C ARG A 557 -5.92 0.53 -5.10
N ARG A 558 -5.89 0.42 -3.78
CA ARG A 558 -5.48 1.49 -2.87
C ARG A 558 -3.96 1.59 -2.86
N ALA A 559 -3.45 2.77 -2.54
CA ALA A 559 -2.02 2.92 -2.27
C ALA A 559 -1.68 2.17 -0.98
N LEU A 560 -2.46 2.40 0.06
CA LEU A 560 -2.30 1.78 1.37
C LEU A 560 -3.66 1.34 1.89
N PHE A 561 -3.75 0.09 2.33
CA PHE A 561 -4.85 -0.41 3.15
C PHE A 561 -4.33 -0.82 4.53
N VAL A 562 -4.83 -0.14 5.55
CA VAL A 562 -4.33 -0.20 6.92
C VAL A 562 -5.45 -0.65 7.85
N GLU A 563 -5.30 -1.80 8.51
CA GLU A 563 -6.32 -2.34 9.39
C GLU A 563 -5.78 -3.05 10.64
N ALA A 564 -6.71 -3.42 11.53
CA ALA A 564 -6.49 -4.24 12.72
C ALA A 564 -5.40 -3.69 13.66
N ASN A 565 -5.55 -2.46 14.15
CA ASN A 565 -4.62 -1.81 15.08
C ASN A 565 -3.21 -1.63 14.50
N SER A 566 -3.10 -1.37 13.20
CA SER A 566 -1.82 -1.00 12.59
C SER A 566 -1.46 0.45 12.89
N ASN A 567 -0.17 0.76 12.96
CA ASN A 567 0.37 2.11 13.09
C ASN A 567 1.19 2.45 11.84
N VAL A 568 0.76 3.47 11.10
CA VAL A 568 1.46 3.89 9.87
C VAL A 568 1.89 5.33 10.00
N THR A 569 3.19 5.59 9.80
CA THR A 569 3.77 6.94 9.70
C THR A 569 4.29 7.18 8.30
N ILE A 570 3.93 8.31 7.71
CA ILE A 570 4.30 8.72 6.35
C ILE A 570 4.86 10.14 6.42
N LYS A 571 6.10 10.32 5.97
CA LYS A 571 6.85 11.58 6.01
C LYS A 571 7.46 11.91 4.66
N ASN A 572 7.42 13.18 4.26
CA ASN A 572 8.08 13.66 3.03
C ASN A 572 7.76 12.82 1.78
N SER A 573 6.54 12.28 1.70
CA SER A 573 6.18 11.24 0.75
C SER A 573 5.06 11.70 -0.17
N ARG A 574 4.91 11.02 -1.31
CA ARG A 574 3.85 11.32 -2.29
C ARG A 574 3.04 10.07 -2.62
N ILE A 575 1.72 10.18 -2.49
CA ILE A 575 0.78 9.10 -2.78
C ILE A 575 -0.17 9.60 -3.86
N TYR A 576 -0.12 8.98 -5.04
CA TYR A 576 -0.86 9.53 -6.18
C TYR A 576 -1.29 8.53 -7.24
N SER A 577 -2.34 8.86 -8.01
CA SER A 577 -2.74 8.07 -9.19
C SER A 577 -3.07 6.60 -8.86
N ASN A 578 -3.65 6.35 -7.68
CA ASN A 578 -4.13 5.03 -7.28
C ASN A 578 -5.65 4.90 -7.42
N ASN A 579 -6.19 3.71 -7.14
CA ASN A 579 -7.61 3.35 -7.24
C ASN A 579 -8.14 3.42 -8.69
N LYS A 580 -7.38 2.90 -9.66
CA LYS A 580 -7.83 2.78 -11.06
C LYS A 580 -9.06 1.87 -11.22
N GLY A 581 -9.23 0.90 -10.32
CA GLY A 581 -10.42 0.06 -10.18
C GLY A 581 -11.53 0.72 -9.37
N MET A 582 -12.67 0.04 -9.23
CA MET A 582 -13.81 0.50 -8.43
C MET A 582 -13.77 0.03 -6.97
N ASP A 583 -12.70 -0.67 -6.55
CA ASP A 583 -12.56 -1.20 -5.20
C ASP A 583 -11.79 -0.22 -4.30
N GLY A 584 -12.40 0.22 -3.21
CA GLY A 584 -11.76 1.03 -2.16
C GLY A 584 -12.26 2.48 -2.10
N GLU A 585 -12.53 2.95 -0.90
CA GLU A 585 -13.15 4.25 -0.63
C GLU A 585 -12.11 5.39 -0.51
N GLY A 586 -10.82 5.07 -0.37
CA GLY A 586 -9.70 6.04 -0.34
C GLY A 586 -8.40 5.52 -0.97
N GLN A 587 -7.49 6.39 -1.39
CA GLN A 587 -6.12 5.97 -1.75
C GLN A 587 -5.35 5.49 -0.54
N ILE A 588 -5.52 6.17 0.58
CA ILE A 588 -5.13 5.70 1.90
C ILE A 588 -6.42 5.34 2.63
N GLU A 589 -6.62 4.06 2.91
CA GLU A 589 -7.76 3.56 3.67
C GLU A 589 -7.31 3.04 5.03
N VAL A 590 -7.91 3.56 6.10
CA VAL A 590 -7.55 3.27 7.50
C VAL A 590 -8.77 2.75 8.26
N LYS A 591 -8.66 1.56 8.85
CA LYS A 591 -9.71 0.90 9.65
C LYS A 591 -9.19 0.49 11.01
N SER A 592 -9.82 0.95 12.09
CA SER A 592 -9.41 0.64 13.47
C SER A 592 -7.90 0.74 13.69
N SER A 593 -7.28 1.80 13.14
CA SER A 593 -5.82 1.93 13.05
C SER A 593 -5.37 3.38 13.17
N LEU A 594 -4.07 3.60 13.32
CA LEU A 594 -3.45 4.92 13.42
C LEU A 594 -2.73 5.29 12.12
N LEU A 595 -3.02 6.48 11.60
CA LEU A 595 -2.27 7.11 10.51
C LEU A 595 -1.66 8.43 10.98
N LYS A 596 -0.35 8.59 10.74
CA LYS A 596 0.36 9.86 10.85
C LYS A 596 0.92 10.26 9.49
N LEU A 597 0.42 11.35 8.92
CA LEU A 597 0.87 11.91 7.64
C LEU A 597 1.50 13.29 7.87
N GLN A 598 2.75 13.45 7.48
CA GLN A 598 3.50 14.68 7.74
C GLN A 598 4.29 15.10 6.50
N ASP A 599 4.28 16.42 6.20
CA ASP A 599 5.10 17.01 5.14
C ASP A 599 4.95 16.27 3.78
N SER A 600 3.73 15.80 3.48
CA SER A 600 3.47 14.84 2.39
C SER A 600 2.34 15.29 1.46
N GLU A 601 2.21 14.64 0.31
CA GLU A 601 1.18 14.92 -0.69
C GLU A 601 0.33 13.67 -1.00
N VAL A 602 -0.99 13.83 -1.01
CA VAL A 602 -1.96 12.81 -1.44
C VAL A 602 -2.80 13.39 -2.57
N ASP A 603 -2.53 12.94 -3.80
CA ASP A 603 -3.10 13.57 -4.99
C ASP A 603 -3.67 12.63 -6.06
N SER A 604 -4.57 13.14 -6.88
CA SER A 604 -4.96 12.51 -8.15
C SER A 604 -5.41 11.04 -8.06
N SER A 605 -6.26 10.70 -7.09
CA SER A 605 -6.96 9.41 -7.09
C SER A 605 -7.82 9.26 -8.35
N TYR A 606 -8.02 8.03 -8.81
CA TYR A 606 -8.86 7.75 -9.98
C TYR A 606 -10.35 7.61 -9.65
N ASN A 607 -10.72 6.88 -8.59
CA ASN A 607 -12.13 6.61 -8.26
C ASN A 607 -12.46 6.70 -6.77
N ALA A 608 -11.58 7.25 -5.93
CA ALA A 608 -11.70 7.18 -4.46
C ALA A 608 -11.44 8.52 -3.77
N ALA A 609 -11.65 8.61 -2.46
CA ALA A 609 -11.15 9.74 -1.67
C ALA A 609 -9.61 9.77 -1.65
N GLY A 610 -9.00 10.90 -1.28
CA GLY A 610 -7.57 10.94 -0.98
C GLY A 610 -7.26 10.06 0.25
N ILE A 611 -7.91 10.40 1.37
CA ILE A 611 -7.77 9.70 2.64
C ILE A 611 -9.16 9.32 3.14
N TYR A 612 -9.36 8.04 3.41
CA TYR A 612 -10.56 7.51 4.06
C TYR A 612 -10.20 6.83 5.38
N ALA A 613 -10.79 7.27 6.49
CA ALA A 613 -10.61 6.63 7.79
C ALA A 613 -11.95 6.31 8.45
N THR A 614 -12.05 5.10 9.01
CA THR A 614 -13.28 4.56 9.58
C THR A 614 -13.01 3.58 10.72
N ASP A 615 -14.07 3.01 11.29
CA ASP A 615 -14.04 2.00 12.36
C ASP A 615 -13.15 2.36 13.56
N ILE A 616 -13.36 3.54 14.16
CA ILE A 616 -12.63 4.02 15.35
C ILE A 616 -11.12 4.22 15.05
N SER A 617 -10.80 4.80 13.89
CA SER A 617 -9.41 5.14 13.53
C SER A 617 -8.94 6.43 14.20
N MET A 618 -7.61 6.59 14.28
CA MET A 618 -6.95 7.82 14.70
C MET A 618 -6.10 8.37 13.56
N VAL A 619 -6.27 9.64 13.22
CA VAL A 619 -5.58 10.25 12.08
C VAL A 619 -4.95 11.59 12.47
N GLU A 620 -3.63 11.69 12.32
CA GLU A 620 -2.87 12.94 12.46
C GLU A 620 -2.31 13.35 11.10
N ILE A 621 -2.68 14.54 10.61
CA ILE A 621 -2.17 15.09 9.35
C ILE A 621 -1.56 16.46 9.64
N SER A 622 -0.31 16.67 9.21
CA SER A 622 0.37 17.95 9.39
C SER A 622 1.17 18.37 8.16
N LYS A 623 1.19 19.68 7.87
CA LYS A 623 2.05 20.27 6.82
C LYS A 623 1.91 19.61 5.44
N SER A 624 0.72 19.12 5.12
CA SER A 624 0.50 18.23 3.97
C SER A 624 -0.48 18.82 2.97
N ARG A 625 -0.39 18.36 1.72
CA ARG A 625 -1.30 18.73 0.63
C ARG A 625 -2.18 17.54 0.26
N ILE A 626 -3.49 17.76 0.18
CA ILE A 626 -4.45 16.75 -0.27
C ILE A 626 -5.25 17.35 -1.44
N SER A 627 -5.00 16.88 -2.66
CA SER A 627 -5.53 17.59 -3.83
C SER A 627 -5.89 16.75 -5.03
N ASN A 628 -6.81 17.26 -5.86
CA ASN A 628 -7.14 16.67 -7.17
C ASN A 628 -7.60 15.21 -7.11
N ASN A 629 -8.10 14.73 -5.97
CA ASN A 629 -8.66 13.40 -5.85
C ASN A 629 -10.04 13.35 -6.52
N TYR A 630 -10.40 12.20 -7.07
CA TYR A 630 -11.67 11.99 -7.77
C TYR A 630 -12.90 12.24 -6.87
N SER A 631 -12.83 11.83 -5.60
CA SER A 631 -13.90 12.04 -4.61
C SER A 631 -13.52 13.15 -3.62
N GLN A 632 -13.77 12.96 -2.31
CA GLN A 632 -13.32 13.85 -1.25
C GLN A 632 -11.78 13.86 -1.17
N GLY A 633 -11.19 14.96 -0.72
CA GLY A 633 -9.80 14.91 -0.27
C GLY A 633 -9.68 14.09 1.02
N ILE A 634 -10.56 14.39 1.97
CA ILE A 634 -10.63 13.71 3.27
C ILE A 634 -12.06 13.21 3.52
N TRP A 635 -12.18 11.95 3.90
CA TRP A 635 -13.40 11.36 4.42
C TRP A 635 -13.13 10.64 5.73
N PHE A 636 -13.68 11.15 6.84
CA PHE A 636 -13.60 10.52 8.15
C PHE A 636 -14.99 10.07 8.60
N SER A 637 -15.13 8.80 8.94
CA SER A 637 -16.40 8.18 9.34
C SER A 637 -16.26 7.31 10.60
N SER A 638 -17.39 6.84 11.13
CA SER A 638 -17.47 5.77 12.15
C SER A 638 -16.55 5.95 13.36
N ASN A 639 -16.75 7.03 14.13
CA ASN A 639 -16.02 7.37 15.34
C ASN A 639 -14.52 7.60 15.15
N THR A 640 -14.11 8.08 13.97
CA THR A 640 -12.72 8.49 13.74
C THR A 640 -12.38 9.71 14.59
N THR A 641 -11.20 9.68 15.21
CA THR A 641 -10.59 10.82 15.90
C THR A 641 -9.47 11.40 15.05
N PHE A 642 -9.43 12.73 14.90
CA PHE A 642 -8.45 13.32 14.01
C PHE A 642 -7.91 14.69 14.46
N ASN A 643 -6.69 14.98 14.03
CA ASN A 643 -6.07 16.29 14.11
C ASN A 643 -5.43 16.63 12.74
N VAL A 644 -5.86 17.72 12.11
CA VAL A 644 -5.36 18.19 10.81
C VAL A 644 -4.82 19.59 10.98
N SER A 645 -3.53 19.79 10.74
CA SER A 645 -2.84 21.05 11.02
C SER A 645 -1.95 21.52 9.87
N ASP A 646 -1.92 22.82 9.59
CA ASP A 646 -1.00 23.41 8.61
C ASP A 646 -1.14 22.78 7.20
N CYS A 647 -2.37 22.41 6.80
CA CYS A 647 -2.63 21.66 5.57
C CYS A 647 -3.27 22.52 4.47
N HIS A 648 -3.16 22.04 3.23
CA HIS A 648 -3.87 22.58 2.08
C HIS A 648 -4.68 21.49 1.38
N ILE A 649 -6.01 21.65 1.36
CA ILE A 649 -6.96 20.71 0.76
C ILE A 649 -7.63 21.40 -0.42
N SER A 650 -7.45 20.90 -1.64
CA SER A 650 -7.95 21.63 -2.81
C SER A 650 -8.24 20.79 -4.05
N GLY A 651 -9.17 21.24 -4.89
CA GLY A 651 -9.39 20.68 -6.22
C GLY A 651 -9.89 19.23 -6.23
N ASN A 652 -10.36 18.68 -5.10
CA ASN A 652 -10.94 17.33 -5.06
C ASN A 652 -12.36 17.38 -5.64
N LEU A 653 -12.65 16.60 -6.67
CA LEU A 653 -13.71 16.96 -7.62
C LEU A 653 -15.09 16.37 -7.33
N GLY A 654 -15.20 15.32 -6.51
CA GLY A 654 -16.47 14.64 -6.20
C GLY A 654 -17.21 14.11 -7.44
N LYS A 655 -17.60 12.82 -7.46
CA LYS A 655 -18.43 12.29 -8.56
C LYS A 655 -19.66 13.18 -8.79
N ASP A 656 -19.79 13.70 -10.01
CA ASP A 656 -20.86 14.62 -10.45
C ASP A 656 -21.04 15.92 -9.62
N GLY A 657 -20.05 16.29 -8.78
CA GLY A 657 -20.16 17.42 -7.84
C GLY A 657 -20.92 17.09 -6.55
N MET A 658 -21.08 15.81 -6.20
CA MET A 658 -21.86 15.41 -5.01
C MET A 658 -21.06 15.42 -3.69
N PHE A 659 -19.73 15.36 -3.75
CA PHE A 659 -18.90 15.13 -2.56
C PHE A 659 -18.05 16.34 -2.18
N PRO A 660 -18.02 16.77 -0.92
CA PRO A 660 -17.25 17.94 -0.48
C PRO A 660 -15.73 17.70 -0.53
N GLN A 661 -14.91 18.76 -0.42
CA GLN A 661 -13.46 18.60 -0.22
C GLN A 661 -13.17 17.76 1.04
N VAL A 662 -13.95 18.02 2.11
CA VAL A 662 -13.85 17.31 3.39
C VAL A 662 -15.23 16.84 3.84
N LEU A 663 -15.35 15.54 4.12
CA LEU A 663 -16.57 14.93 4.67
C LEU A 663 -16.26 14.30 6.03
N ILE A 664 -16.97 14.75 7.08
CA ILE A 664 -16.85 14.21 8.43
C ILE A 664 -18.21 13.66 8.86
N THR A 665 -18.29 12.35 9.11
CA THR A 665 -19.52 11.68 9.55
C THR A 665 -19.30 10.92 10.86
N SER A 666 -20.19 11.09 11.84
CA SER A 666 -20.14 10.38 13.13
C SER A 666 -18.74 10.38 13.78
N SER A 667 -18.01 11.50 13.72
CA SER A 667 -16.59 11.58 14.07
C SER A 667 -16.28 12.85 14.87
N ARG A 668 -15.06 12.94 15.42
CA ARG A 668 -14.65 14.13 16.18
C ARG A 668 -13.19 14.50 15.97
N GLY A 669 -12.90 15.79 15.92
CA GLY A 669 -11.51 16.21 15.76
C GLY A 669 -11.31 17.70 15.61
N ARG A 670 -10.09 18.07 15.24
CA ARG A 670 -9.64 19.46 15.13
C ARG A 670 -8.98 19.73 13.79
N PHE A 671 -9.27 20.90 13.22
CA PHE A 671 -8.53 21.53 12.15
C PHE A 671 -7.82 22.78 12.68
N GLU A 672 -6.56 22.98 12.31
CA GLU A 672 -5.77 24.15 12.70
C GLU A 672 -4.96 24.68 11.52
N ARG A 673 -4.94 26.00 11.29
CA ARG A 673 -4.16 26.64 10.21
C ARG A 673 -4.29 25.93 8.86
N THR A 674 -5.49 25.47 8.52
CA THR A 674 -5.75 24.64 7.33
C THR A 674 -6.60 25.41 6.33
N THR A 675 -6.22 25.32 5.05
CA THR A 675 -6.96 25.93 3.94
C THR A 675 -7.72 24.86 3.15
N ILE A 676 -9.01 25.08 2.93
CA ILE A 676 -9.90 24.22 2.13
C ILE A 676 -10.44 25.05 0.97
N THR A 677 -10.02 24.77 -0.26
CA THR A 677 -10.32 25.66 -1.39
C THR A 677 -10.54 24.99 -2.74
N ASN A 678 -11.10 25.75 -3.69
CA ASN A 678 -11.20 25.39 -5.10
C ASN A 678 -12.00 24.09 -5.34
N GLY A 679 -13.10 23.91 -4.62
CA GLY A 679 -14.06 22.85 -4.87
C GLY A 679 -15.02 23.17 -6.00
N SER A 680 -14.70 22.73 -7.22
CA SER A 680 -15.62 22.80 -8.36
C SER A 680 -16.83 21.91 -8.11
N ARG A 681 -18.04 22.48 -8.20
CA ARG A 681 -19.36 21.88 -7.97
C ARG A 681 -19.62 21.30 -6.58
N VAL A 682 -18.72 21.50 -5.62
CA VAL A 682 -18.75 20.81 -4.33
C VAL A 682 -18.69 21.79 -3.17
N SER A 683 -19.10 21.33 -1.98
CA SER A 683 -18.93 22.10 -0.75
C SER A 683 -17.48 22.02 -0.27
N GLY A 684 -17.03 23.02 0.49
CA GLY A 684 -15.73 22.98 1.16
C GLY A 684 -15.71 21.87 2.21
N MET A 685 -16.58 21.96 3.20
CA MET A 685 -16.66 20.98 4.29
C MET A 685 -18.11 20.64 4.63
N VAL A 686 -18.38 19.35 4.84
CA VAL A 686 -19.65 18.83 5.38
C VAL A 686 -19.39 18.09 6.68
N VAL A 687 -20.16 18.43 7.71
CA VAL A 687 -20.05 17.91 9.07
C VAL A 687 -21.39 17.33 9.49
N GLU A 688 -21.47 15.99 9.59
CA GLU A 688 -22.70 15.26 9.86
C GLU A 688 -22.55 14.39 11.11
N ARG A 689 -23.49 14.47 12.06
CA ARG A 689 -23.44 13.76 13.37
C ARG A 689 -22.08 13.86 14.07
N SER A 690 -21.40 15.00 13.94
CA SER A 690 -19.97 15.13 14.30
C SER A 690 -19.68 16.35 15.16
N PHE A 691 -18.55 16.32 15.87
CA PHE A 691 -18.03 17.47 16.62
C PHE A 691 -16.69 17.89 16.04
N ILE A 692 -16.59 19.13 15.55
CA ILE A 692 -15.32 19.67 15.05
C ILE A 692 -14.95 20.98 15.74
N GLN A 693 -13.64 21.15 15.94
CA GLN A 693 -13.03 22.43 16.29
C GLN A 693 -12.18 22.92 15.11
N MET A 694 -12.26 24.20 14.79
CA MET A 694 -11.44 24.83 13.76
C MET A 694 -10.79 26.09 14.32
N VAL A 695 -9.48 26.23 14.12
CA VAL A 695 -8.72 27.40 14.58
C VAL A 695 -7.85 27.92 13.46
N GLU A 696 -7.98 29.21 13.15
CA GLU A 696 -7.16 29.87 12.11
C GLU A 696 -7.29 29.20 10.73
N CYS A 697 -8.46 28.65 10.41
CA CYS A 697 -8.71 27.94 9.16
C CYS A 697 -9.35 28.86 8.11
N ASN A 698 -9.07 28.57 6.83
CA ASN A 698 -9.65 29.28 5.69
C ASN A 698 -10.47 28.31 4.84
N ILE A 699 -11.74 28.63 4.58
CA ILE A 699 -12.59 27.87 3.65
C ILE A 699 -13.01 28.81 2.52
N THR A 700 -12.46 28.60 1.33
CA THR A 700 -12.59 29.59 0.26
C THR A 700 -12.89 29.03 -1.11
N LYS A 701 -13.61 29.76 -1.96
CA LYS A 701 -13.75 29.44 -3.40
C LYS A 701 -14.26 28.01 -3.69
N ASN A 702 -15.23 27.54 -2.90
CA ASN A 702 -15.96 26.29 -3.17
C ASN A 702 -17.32 26.64 -3.79
N GLU A 703 -17.75 25.94 -4.85
CA GLU A 703 -18.94 26.30 -5.63
C GLU A 703 -20.26 26.04 -4.90
N ASN A 704 -20.31 25.17 -3.89
CA ASN A 704 -21.50 25.02 -3.03
C ASN A 704 -21.29 25.76 -1.69
N PHE A 705 -21.67 25.13 -0.58
CA PHE A 705 -21.46 25.70 0.75
C PHE A 705 -19.96 25.73 1.09
N GLY A 706 -19.49 26.78 1.77
CA GLY A 706 -18.18 26.73 2.39
C GLY A 706 -18.17 25.67 3.48
N LEU A 707 -19.08 25.82 4.45
CA LEU A 707 -19.28 24.88 5.55
C LEU A 707 -20.77 24.50 5.66
N TYR A 708 -21.06 23.21 5.73
CA TYR A 708 -22.40 22.69 5.99
C TYR A 708 -22.41 21.79 7.23
N VAL A 709 -23.11 22.23 8.26
CA VAL A 709 -23.21 21.56 9.57
C VAL A 709 -24.63 21.01 9.72
N LEU A 710 -24.76 19.69 9.80
CA LEU A 710 -26.08 19.04 9.79
C LEU A 710 -26.19 17.83 10.74
N SER A 711 -27.43 17.43 11.02
CA SER A 711 -27.76 16.20 11.75
C SER A 711 -27.16 16.12 13.16
N ASN A 712 -27.51 17.07 14.04
CA ASN A 712 -27.03 17.18 15.41
C ASN A 712 -25.50 17.34 15.52
N SER A 713 -24.89 18.03 14.56
CA SER A 713 -23.47 18.32 14.58
C SER A 713 -23.16 19.58 15.40
N ILE A 714 -21.90 19.71 15.81
CA ILE A 714 -21.37 20.90 16.46
C ILE A 714 -20.10 21.31 15.71
N ALA A 715 -20.07 22.55 15.24
CA ALA A 715 -18.88 23.17 14.66
C ALA A 715 -18.47 24.39 15.50
N ASP A 716 -17.27 24.34 16.06
CA ASP A 716 -16.68 25.42 16.87
C ASP A 716 -15.49 26.04 16.13
N LEU A 717 -15.67 27.27 15.63
CA LEU A 717 -14.71 27.97 14.80
C LEU A 717 -14.18 29.20 15.53
N THR A 718 -12.86 29.30 15.67
CA THR A 718 -12.17 30.48 16.23
C THR A 718 -11.18 31.03 15.23
N ALA A 719 -11.18 32.36 15.03
CA ALA A 719 -10.27 33.06 14.13
C ALA A 719 -10.25 32.50 12.69
N CYS A 720 -11.38 31.98 12.20
CA CYS A 720 -11.49 31.39 10.86
C CYS A 720 -12.01 32.41 9.84
N GLU A 721 -11.65 32.21 8.57
CA GLU A 721 -12.18 32.97 7.44
C GLU A 721 -12.92 32.06 6.46
N ILE A 722 -14.17 32.42 6.16
CA ILE A 722 -15.01 31.74 5.17
C ILE A 722 -15.33 32.78 4.10
N SER A 723 -14.78 32.60 2.90
CA SER A 723 -14.90 33.62 1.86
C SER A 723 -14.97 33.12 0.42
N GLY A 724 -15.73 33.82 -0.45
CA GLY A 724 -15.81 33.49 -1.87
C GLY A 724 -16.44 32.12 -2.18
N ASN A 725 -17.18 31.52 -1.24
CA ASN A 725 -17.92 30.28 -1.49
C ASN A 725 -19.29 30.58 -2.10
N GLY A 726 -19.87 29.59 -2.78
CA GLY A 726 -21.15 29.68 -3.50
C GLY A 726 -20.98 29.62 -5.01
N GLN A 727 -22.10 29.47 -5.71
CA GLN A 727 -22.19 29.44 -7.17
C GLN A 727 -23.19 30.48 -7.63
N GLU A 728 -22.87 31.17 -8.72
CA GLU A 728 -23.74 32.15 -9.33
C GLU A 728 -25.13 31.55 -9.63
N ASN A 729 -26.18 32.29 -9.31
CA ASN A 729 -27.58 31.90 -9.51
C ASN A 729 -28.04 30.65 -8.72
N LYS A 730 -27.27 30.21 -7.73
CA LYS A 730 -27.68 29.14 -6.79
C LYS A 730 -27.66 29.65 -5.36
N ASP A 731 -28.59 29.13 -4.56
CA ASP A 731 -28.76 29.55 -3.17
C ASP A 731 -27.92 28.70 -2.21
N PHE A 732 -26.60 28.82 -2.31
CA PHE A 732 -25.67 28.11 -1.44
C PHE A 732 -25.00 29.06 -0.47
N ALA A 733 -25.50 29.13 0.77
CA ALA A 733 -24.90 29.97 1.82
C ALA A 733 -23.40 29.68 2.02
N GLN A 734 -22.63 30.67 2.50
CA GLN A 734 -21.24 30.40 2.87
C GLN A 734 -21.15 29.41 4.03
N ILE A 735 -22.02 29.57 5.03
CA ILE A 735 -22.22 28.62 6.11
C ILE A 735 -23.70 28.26 6.19
N LYS A 736 -24.02 26.96 6.20
CA LYS A 736 -25.37 26.43 6.43
C LYS A 736 -25.39 25.54 7.66
N VAL A 737 -26.39 25.74 8.52
CA VAL A 737 -26.59 24.98 9.76
C VAL A 737 -28.01 24.43 9.80
N GLU A 738 -28.15 23.11 9.91
CA GLU A 738 -29.45 22.42 9.96
C GLU A 738 -29.50 21.42 11.12
N ASN A 739 -30.51 21.55 11.98
CA ASN A 739 -30.67 20.77 13.20
C ASN A 739 -29.34 20.59 13.97
N SER A 740 -28.54 21.66 14.09
CA SER A 740 -27.15 21.61 14.54
C SER A 740 -26.73 22.88 15.28
N LYS A 741 -25.49 22.88 15.80
CA LYS A 741 -24.91 24.01 16.53
C LYS A 741 -23.68 24.57 15.83
N LEU A 742 -23.61 25.89 15.73
CA LEU A 742 -22.47 26.63 15.22
C LEU A 742 -21.98 27.62 16.27
N MET A 743 -20.68 27.60 16.58
CA MET A 743 -20.00 28.62 17.36
C MET A 743 -19.00 29.34 16.44
N LEU A 744 -19.12 30.66 16.31
CA LEU A 744 -18.17 31.49 15.59
C LEU A 744 -17.56 32.51 16.55
N LYS A 745 -16.24 32.47 16.74
CA LYS A 745 -15.52 33.42 17.58
C LYS A 745 -14.43 34.13 16.81
N SER A 746 -14.40 35.46 16.86
CA SER A 746 -13.38 36.29 16.21
C SER A 746 -13.15 35.91 14.73
N SER A 747 -14.22 35.51 14.04
CA SER A 747 -14.17 34.91 12.71
C SER A 747 -14.78 35.83 11.65
N LYS A 748 -14.58 35.50 10.38
CA LYS A 748 -15.04 36.28 9.23
C LYS A 748 -15.83 35.41 8.25
N VAL A 749 -17.01 35.87 7.84
CA VAL A 749 -17.83 35.27 6.78
C VAL A 749 -18.08 36.33 5.71
N ILE A 750 -17.21 36.39 4.71
CA ILE A 750 -17.09 37.57 3.84
C ILE A 750 -17.09 37.24 2.35
N SER A 751 -17.60 38.16 1.53
CA SER A 751 -17.42 38.14 0.07
C SER A 751 -17.94 36.86 -0.61
N GLY A 752 -19.14 36.40 -0.27
CA GLY A 752 -19.75 35.20 -0.86
C GLY A 752 -20.18 35.38 -2.33
N VAL A 753 -20.49 34.26 -3.01
CA VAL A 753 -20.94 34.25 -4.41
C VAL A 753 -22.44 33.95 -4.47
N SER A 754 -23.24 34.96 -4.82
CA SER A 754 -24.70 34.88 -5.03
C SER A 754 -25.52 34.32 -3.86
N ASN A 755 -25.02 34.45 -2.62
CA ASN A 755 -25.51 33.69 -1.48
C ASN A 755 -25.68 34.48 -0.18
N THR A 756 -26.33 33.82 0.79
CA THR A 756 -26.40 34.24 2.19
C THR A 756 -25.06 34.00 2.89
N GLY A 757 -24.64 34.86 3.81
CA GLY A 757 -23.44 34.65 4.62
C GLY A 757 -23.59 33.43 5.53
N VAL A 758 -24.48 33.53 6.51
CA VAL A 758 -24.79 32.42 7.45
C VAL A 758 -26.28 32.12 7.45
N SER A 759 -26.67 30.89 7.16
CA SER A 759 -28.07 30.42 7.20
C SER A 759 -28.25 29.38 8.31
N ILE A 760 -29.14 29.67 9.26
CA ILE A 760 -29.40 28.90 10.48
C ILE A 760 -30.85 28.40 10.41
N MET A 761 -31.02 27.09 10.24
CA MET A 761 -32.31 26.51 9.89
C MET A 761 -32.67 25.28 10.73
N GLU A 762 -33.95 24.93 10.76
CA GLU A 762 -34.45 23.65 11.28
C GLU A 762 -34.07 23.38 12.75
N SER A 763 -34.50 24.26 13.66
CA SER A 763 -34.18 24.15 15.10
C SER A 763 -32.67 24.18 15.40
N SER A 764 -31.91 24.93 14.60
CA SER A 764 -30.48 25.12 14.83
C SER A 764 -30.19 26.25 15.83
N TYR A 765 -28.98 26.23 16.37
CA TYR A 765 -28.45 27.27 17.25
C TYR A 765 -27.14 27.80 16.68
N ALA A 766 -27.01 29.12 16.60
CA ALA A 766 -25.72 29.75 16.33
C ALA A 766 -25.37 30.79 17.37
N GLU A 767 -24.14 30.76 17.85
CA GLU A 767 -23.56 31.79 18.70
C GLU A 767 -22.34 32.39 18.01
N MET A 768 -22.34 33.71 17.90
CA MET A 768 -21.34 34.49 17.19
C MET A 768 -20.78 35.55 18.12
N GLU A 769 -19.50 35.48 18.43
CA GLU A 769 -18.78 36.43 19.27
C GLU A 769 -17.72 37.15 18.44
N ASN A 770 -17.71 38.48 18.43
CA ASN A 770 -16.72 39.30 17.71
C ASN A 770 -16.54 38.90 16.24
N THR A 771 -17.62 38.50 15.58
CA THR A 771 -17.60 37.95 14.22
C THR A 771 -18.05 39.00 13.20
N ILE A 772 -17.39 39.01 12.03
CA ILE A 772 -17.71 39.91 10.91
C ILE A 772 -18.44 39.11 9.83
N VAL A 773 -19.62 39.55 9.44
CA VAL A 773 -20.38 39.00 8.31
C VAL A 773 -20.61 40.10 7.29
N SER A 774 -19.90 40.07 6.17
CA SER A 774 -19.97 41.20 5.23
C SER A 774 -19.86 40.83 3.75
N GLN A 775 -20.35 41.72 2.89
CA GLN A 775 -20.20 41.60 1.43
C GLN A 775 -20.79 40.31 0.84
N ASN A 776 -21.82 39.73 1.47
CA ASN A 776 -22.55 38.59 0.92
C ASN A 776 -23.72 39.08 0.07
N PRO A 777 -23.91 38.59 -1.18
CA PRO A 777 -24.91 39.16 -2.10
C PRO A 777 -26.38 39.01 -1.69
N ARG A 778 -26.71 38.10 -0.77
CA ARG A 778 -28.06 37.95 -0.18
C ARG A 778 -28.07 38.40 1.28
N HIS A 779 -28.81 37.72 2.14
CA HIS A 779 -28.82 38.02 3.57
C HIS A 779 -27.40 37.91 4.16
N GLY A 780 -27.04 38.79 5.09
CA GLY A 780 -25.82 38.58 5.87
C GLY A 780 -25.99 37.34 6.76
N ILE A 781 -26.98 37.39 7.64
CA ILE A 781 -27.39 36.29 8.50
C ILE A 781 -28.88 36.03 8.32
N GLU A 782 -29.24 34.76 8.20
CA GLU A 782 -30.61 34.29 8.07
C GLU A 782 -30.91 33.25 9.16
N VAL A 783 -32.05 33.41 9.86
CA VAL A 783 -32.50 32.54 10.95
C VAL A 783 -33.93 32.09 10.66
N TYR A 784 -34.13 30.77 10.47
CA TYR A 784 -35.43 30.21 10.11
C TYR A 784 -35.81 28.94 10.86
N TYR A 785 -37.12 28.67 10.88
CA TYR A 785 -37.72 27.41 11.32
C TYR A 785 -37.33 27.00 12.74
N ASN A 786 -37.78 27.81 13.72
CA ASN A 786 -37.58 27.56 15.15
C ASN A 786 -36.10 27.57 15.56
N SER A 787 -35.28 28.35 14.86
CA SER A 787 -33.84 28.46 15.15
C SER A 787 -33.53 29.65 16.06
N GLU A 788 -32.35 29.63 16.67
CA GLU A 788 -31.85 30.68 17.56
C GLU A 788 -30.51 31.24 17.08
N LEU A 789 -30.40 32.57 17.06
CA LEU A 789 -29.15 33.30 16.87
C LEU A 789 -28.79 34.08 18.14
N ARG A 790 -27.53 34.00 18.56
CA ARG A 790 -26.92 34.93 19.51
C ARG A 790 -25.73 35.62 18.87
N LEU A 791 -25.79 36.94 18.73
CA LEU A 791 -24.71 37.76 18.18
C LEU A 791 -24.22 38.74 19.26
N MET A 792 -22.94 38.64 19.60
CA MET A 792 -22.28 39.40 20.66
C MET A 792 -21.04 40.10 20.11
N GLY A 793 -21.01 41.44 20.09
CA GLY A 793 -19.81 42.19 19.69
C GLY A 793 -19.44 42.12 18.20
N GLY A 794 -20.38 41.78 17.31
CA GLY A 794 -20.10 41.55 15.88
C GLY A 794 -20.40 42.73 14.96
N GLU A 795 -19.97 42.61 13.70
CA GLU A 795 -20.29 43.54 12.62
C GLU A 795 -21.00 42.80 11.48
N VAL A 796 -22.18 43.29 11.08
CA VAL A 796 -22.91 42.78 9.91
C VAL A 796 -23.11 43.93 8.93
N SER A 797 -22.36 43.92 7.83
CA SER A 797 -22.29 45.09 6.95
C SER A 797 -22.21 44.75 5.46
N ASN A 798 -22.65 45.66 4.59
CA ASN A 798 -22.45 45.54 3.15
C ASN A 798 -23.04 44.29 2.49
N ASN A 799 -23.97 43.58 3.16
CA ASN A 799 -24.66 42.42 2.60
C ASN A 799 -25.89 42.85 1.78
N GLY A 800 -26.39 41.94 0.96
CA GLY A 800 -27.51 42.15 0.04
C GLY A 800 -27.06 42.63 -1.33
N SER A 801 -28.03 42.72 -2.23
CA SER A 801 -27.88 43.25 -3.59
C SER A 801 -28.89 44.37 -3.79
N GLU A 802 -28.52 45.37 -4.59
CA GLU A 802 -29.40 46.51 -4.85
C GLU A 802 -30.72 46.06 -5.47
N ASN A 803 -31.83 46.61 -4.95
CA ASN A 803 -33.21 46.32 -5.40
C ASN A 803 -33.72 44.90 -5.12
N GLU A 804 -32.98 44.10 -4.37
CA GLU A 804 -33.43 42.81 -3.87
C GLU A 804 -33.85 42.91 -2.40
N ASN A 805 -34.83 42.10 -2.01
CA ASN A 805 -35.40 42.13 -0.66
C ASN A 805 -34.56 41.34 0.37
N PHE A 806 -33.27 41.66 0.45
CA PHE A 806 -32.34 41.03 1.38
C PHE A 806 -32.01 41.97 2.55
N ALA A 807 -32.16 41.46 3.78
CA ALA A 807 -31.75 42.15 5.01
C ALA A 807 -30.28 41.86 5.40
N GLN A 808 -29.65 42.72 6.20
CA GLN A 808 -28.40 42.33 6.88
C GLN A 808 -28.64 41.13 7.79
N ILE A 809 -29.71 41.18 8.59
CA ILE A 809 -30.14 40.09 9.45
C ILE A 809 -31.62 39.83 9.20
N TRP A 810 -31.96 38.59 8.85
CA TRP A 810 -33.35 38.15 8.65
C TRP A 810 -33.74 37.09 9.67
N VAL A 811 -34.84 37.30 10.39
CA VAL A 811 -35.35 36.38 11.41
C VAL A 811 -36.80 35.99 11.08
N GLY A 812 -37.01 34.74 10.68
CA GLY A 812 -38.28 34.18 10.25
C GLY A 812 -38.73 32.97 11.08
N SER A 813 -39.91 33.01 11.68
CA SER A 813 -40.43 31.97 12.59
C SER A 813 -39.38 31.49 13.63
N SER A 814 -38.59 32.42 14.18
CA SER A 814 -37.36 32.14 14.94
C SER A 814 -37.09 33.18 16.03
N TYR A 815 -35.97 33.02 16.75
CA TYR A 815 -35.55 33.89 17.84
C TYR A 815 -34.13 34.43 17.62
N ALA A 816 -33.87 35.69 17.98
CA ALA A 816 -32.52 36.24 17.96
C ALA A 816 -32.25 37.17 19.15
N ILE A 817 -31.05 37.07 19.72
CA ILE A 817 -30.48 38.03 20.67
C ILE A 817 -29.26 38.67 20.01
N ILE A 818 -29.25 39.99 19.91
CA ILE A 818 -28.15 40.75 19.34
C ILE A 818 -27.74 41.82 20.34
N ARG A 819 -26.48 41.80 20.76
CA ARG A 819 -25.93 42.80 21.67
C ARG A 819 -24.58 43.33 21.23
N ASP A 820 -24.28 44.56 21.62
CA ASP A 820 -22.98 45.20 21.44
C ASP A 820 -22.50 45.17 19.97
N SER A 821 -23.43 45.17 19.02
CA SER A 821 -23.15 44.87 17.61
C SER A 821 -23.46 46.06 16.70
N ILE A 822 -22.79 46.09 15.55
CA ILE A 822 -22.95 47.11 14.52
C ILE A 822 -23.53 46.47 13.27
N ILE A 823 -24.71 46.95 12.84
CA ILE A 823 -25.41 46.49 11.65
C ILE A 823 -25.49 47.70 10.72
N HIS A 824 -24.83 47.67 9.56
CA HIS A 824 -24.80 48.88 8.73
C HIS A 824 -24.59 48.67 7.23
N ASP A 825 -24.82 49.75 6.48
CA ASP A 825 -24.50 49.87 5.05
C ASP A 825 -25.04 48.69 4.22
N GLY A 826 -26.29 48.32 4.49
CA GLY A 826 -26.93 47.22 3.80
C GLY A 826 -27.29 47.59 2.36
N LYS A 827 -26.85 46.76 1.41
CA LYS A 827 -27.09 46.97 -0.03
C LYS A 827 -28.49 46.54 -0.48
N GLY A 828 -29.05 45.54 0.21
CA GLY A 828 -30.46 45.17 0.07
C GLY A 828 -31.39 46.10 0.87
N ASN A 829 -32.66 45.73 0.98
CA ASN A 829 -33.69 46.59 1.56
C ASN A 829 -33.42 46.94 3.04
N MET A 830 -33.43 45.95 3.95
CA MET A 830 -33.54 46.22 5.39
C MET A 830 -32.23 46.03 6.17
N GLY A 831 -32.10 46.70 7.30
CA GLY A 831 -31.11 46.32 8.32
C GLY A 831 -31.49 44.99 8.97
N ILE A 832 -32.56 45.02 9.78
CA ILE A 832 -33.09 43.84 10.47
C ILE A 832 -34.55 43.60 10.06
N GLY A 833 -34.83 42.44 9.48
CA GLY A 833 -36.18 41.97 9.15
C GLY A 833 -36.68 40.93 10.14
N VAL A 834 -37.87 41.14 10.73
CA VAL A 834 -38.46 40.25 11.74
C VAL A 834 -39.85 39.80 11.31
N LEU A 835 -40.03 38.49 11.18
CA LEU A 835 -41.23 37.90 10.60
C LEU A 835 -41.71 36.69 11.41
N LYS A 836 -42.91 36.74 11.99
CA LYS A 836 -43.43 35.71 12.93
C LYS A 836 -42.41 35.30 13.99
N SER A 837 -41.59 36.25 14.42
CA SER A 837 -40.36 36.01 15.17
C SER A 837 -40.27 36.94 16.37
N TYR A 838 -39.29 36.68 17.23
CA TYR A 838 -39.00 37.55 18.35
C TYR A 838 -37.50 37.89 18.41
N VAL A 839 -37.19 39.17 18.53
CA VAL A 839 -35.80 39.68 18.57
C VAL A 839 -35.55 40.54 19.81
N GLU A 840 -34.38 40.40 20.42
CA GLU A 840 -33.88 41.30 21.46
C GLU A 840 -32.62 42.00 20.99
N LEU A 841 -32.63 43.34 21.05
CA LEU A 841 -31.51 44.21 20.71
C LEU A 841 -31.07 44.99 21.95
N GLU A 842 -29.78 44.98 22.24
CA GLU A 842 -29.19 45.76 23.34
C GLU A 842 -27.87 46.41 22.91
N ASN A 843 -27.69 47.71 23.16
CA ASN A 843 -26.45 48.43 22.88
C ASN A 843 -25.95 48.26 21.41
N CYS A 844 -26.86 48.33 20.45
CA CYS A 844 -26.55 48.13 19.02
C CYS A 844 -26.62 49.44 18.22
N LYS A 845 -25.86 49.50 17.12
CA LYS A 845 -25.91 50.59 16.13
C LYS A 845 -26.44 50.07 14.80
N ILE A 846 -27.49 50.70 14.26
CA ILE A 846 -28.20 50.27 13.05
C ILE A 846 -28.35 51.46 12.09
N PHE A 847 -27.60 51.46 10.98
CA PHE A 847 -27.55 52.62 10.10
C PHE A 847 -27.18 52.35 8.64
N GLY A 848 -27.45 53.31 7.75
CA GLY A 848 -27.00 53.24 6.36
C GLY A 848 -27.74 52.20 5.52
N HIS A 849 -28.97 51.83 5.90
CA HIS A 849 -29.76 50.86 5.12
C HIS A 849 -30.60 51.55 4.04
N ARG A 850 -30.75 50.86 2.90
CA ARG A 850 -31.50 51.34 1.74
C ARG A 850 -32.95 51.68 2.08
N ASP A 851 -33.62 50.78 2.79
CA ASP A 851 -35.00 50.89 3.27
C ASP A 851 -35.00 51.00 4.81
N GLU A 852 -35.84 50.23 5.50
CA GLU A 852 -35.96 50.33 6.96
C GLU A 852 -34.68 49.88 7.67
N GLY A 853 -34.33 50.56 8.77
CA GLY A 853 -33.32 50.06 9.69
C GLY A 853 -33.81 48.77 10.37
N ILE A 854 -35.05 48.77 10.83
CA ILE A 854 -35.73 47.61 11.41
C ILE A 854 -37.17 47.53 10.88
N SER A 855 -37.57 46.36 10.43
CA SER A 855 -38.95 46.09 10.00
C SER A 855 -39.54 44.86 10.67
N LEU A 856 -40.77 45.00 11.17
CA LEU A 856 -41.55 43.95 11.81
C LEU A 856 -42.85 43.70 11.08
N ALA A 857 -43.17 42.43 10.85
CA ALA A 857 -44.46 42.01 10.29
C ALA A 857 -44.99 40.71 10.90
N TRP A 858 -46.29 40.47 10.72
CA TRP A 858 -47.00 39.21 11.00
C TRP A 858 -46.85 38.72 12.45
N TYR A 859 -47.33 39.50 13.40
CA TYR A 859 -47.38 39.15 14.83
C TYR A 859 -45.98 38.92 15.43
N SER A 860 -44.99 39.63 14.93
CA SER A 860 -43.63 39.60 15.48
C SER A 860 -43.51 40.39 16.78
N GLY A 861 -42.43 40.14 17.52
CA GLY A 861 -42.03 40.91 18.70
C GLY A 861 -40.61 41.43 18.58
N ILE A 862 -40.35 42.65 19.05
CA ILE A 862 -38.98 43.12 19.28
C ILE A 862 -38.88 43.88 20.60
N LYS A 863 -37.76 43.69 21.30
CA LYS A 863 -37.30 44.57 22.37
C LYS A 863 -36.02 45.27 21.93
N ILE A 864 -36.00 46.59 22.04
CA ILE A 864 -34.87 47.45 21.70
C ILE A 864 -34.47 48.22 22.95
N LYS A 865 -33.22 48.09 23.38
CA LYS A 865 -32.71 48.73 24.58
C LYS A 865 -31.36 49.39 24.31
N GLU A 866 -31.22 50.66 24.67
CA GLU A 866 -29.92 51.38 24.61
C GLU A 866 -29.28 51.36 23.20
N CYS A 867 -30.09 51.35 22.14
CA CYS A 867 -29.61 51.29 20.77
C CYS A 867 -29.56 52.69 20.10
N GLN A 868 -28.88 52.75 18.95
CA GLN A 868 -28.90 53.89 18.04
C GLN A 868 -29.36 53.44 16.65
N ILE A 869 -30.45 54.02 16.14
CA ILE A 869 -31.01 53.73 14.81
C ILE A 869 -31.00 55.03 14.02
N TYR A 870 -30.18 55.13 12.98
CA TYR A 870 -29.99 56.41 12.29
C TYR A 870 -29.63 56.28 10.82
N SER A 871 -29.87 57.34 10.04
CA SER A 871 -29.45 57.42 8.62
C SER A 871 -29.91 56.24 7.75
N ASN A 872 -31.10 55.70 8.04
CA ASN A 872 -31.77 54.70 7.22
C ASN A 872 -32.77 55.34 6.26
N ALA A 873 -33.47 54.51 5.47
CA ALA A 873 -34.42 54.93 4.45
C ALA A 873 -33.75 55.78 3.36
N MET A 874 -32.60 55.31 2.86
CA MET A 874 -31.77 56.02 1.89
C MET A 874 -32.38 56.10 0.49
N ALA A 875 -33.13 55.08 0.05
CA ALA A 875 -33.66 55.00 -1.32
C ALA A 875 -35.19 54.90 -1.39
N SER A 876 -35.87 54.74 -0.27
CA SER A 876 -37.32 54.62 -0.19
C SER A 876 -37.89 55.49 0.93
N ASN A 877 -39.14 55.95 0.75
CA ASN A 877 -39.84 56.74 1.77
C ASN A 877 -40.45 55.82 2.84
N VAL A 878 -39.58 55.19 3.63
CA VAL A 878 -39.94 54.24 4.69
C VAL A 878 -39.40 54.69 6.04
N ALA A 879 -39.92 54.11 7.13
CA ALA A 879 -39.51 54.49 8.47
C ALA A 879 -38.15 53.88 8.84
N GLN A 880 -37.43 54.49 9.79
CA GLN A 880 -36.26 53.83 10.38
C GLN A 880 -36.65 52.58 11.16
N LEU A 881 -37.76 52.65 11.91
CA LEU A 881 -38.38 51.54 12.61
C LEU A 881 -39.83 51.39 12.13
N SER A 882 -40.12 50.32 11.41
CA SER A 882 -41.45 50.00 10.89
C SER A 882 -42.05 48.80 11.62
N VAL A 883 -43.25 48.97 12.17
CA VAL A 883 -43.96 47.95 12.95
C VAL A 883 -45.34 47.75 12.34
N THR A 884 -45.58 46.57 11.75
CA THR A 884 -46.86 46.20 11.13
C THR A 884 -47.44 44.97 11.80
N SER A 885 -48.67 45.06 12.33
CA SER A 885 -49.37 43.95 13.01
C SER A 885 -48.50 43.21 14.04
N SER A 886 -47.64 43.95 14.76
CA SER A 886 -46.56 43.39 15.60
C SER A 886 -46.37 44.22 16.87
N ASN A 887 -45.63 43.66 17.83
CA ASN A 887 -45.34 44.29 19.12
C ASN A 887 -43.89 44.80 19.18
N CYS A 888 -43.70 46.03 19.59
CA CYS A 888 -42.38 46.64 19.72
C CYS A 888 -42.25 47.37 21.05
N VAL A 889 -41.17 47.11 21.79
CA VAL A 889 -40.83 47.82 23.03
C VAL A 889 -39.45 48.45 22.86
N VAL A 890 -39.37 49.76 23.04
CA VAL A 890 -38.15 50.55 22.89
C VAL A 890 -37.84 51.28 24.19
N ARG A 891 -36.61 51.16 24.69
CA ARG A 891 -36.15 51.78 25.94
C ARG A 891 -34.79 52.45 25.77
N GLY A 892 -34.65 53.69 26.22
CA GLY A 892 -33.34 54.37 26.26
C GLY A 892 -32.62 54.46 24.90
N THR A 893 -33.37 54.50 23.80
CA THR A 893 -32.84 54.38 22.43
C THR A 893 -32.95 55.72 21.71
N GLU A 894 -32.03 55.97 20.77
CA GLU A 894 -32.05 57.13 19.88
C GLU A 894 -32.43 56.72 18.44
N ILE A 895 -33.42 57.39 17.85
CA ILE A 895 -33.90 57.16 16.48
C ILE A 895 -33.84 58.48 15.71
N TYR A 896 -32.84 58.66 14.85
CA TYR A 896 -32.54 60.00 14.34
C TYR A 896 -32.00 60.08 12.92
N GLU A 897 -32.18 61.25 12.29
CA GLU A 897 -31.56 61.56 10.99
C GLU A 897 -31.89 60.54 9.89
N SER A 898 -33.17 60.16 9.75
CA SER A 898 -33.63 59.41 8.56
C SER A 898 -33.32 60.19 7.27
N VAL A 899 -33.11 59.48 6.16
CA VAL A 899 -32.72 60.12 4.89
C VAL A 899 -33.94 60.59 4.08
N ALA A 900 -35.04 59.83 4.10
CA ALA A 900 -36.27 60.21 3.39
C ALA A 900 -37.56 60.06 4.22
N GLY A 901 -37.66 59.09 5.12
CA GLY A 901 -38.94 58.74 5.76
C GLY A 901 -39.05 58.98 7.26
N ASP A 902 -39.95 58.26 7.91
CA ASP A 902 -40.35 58.49 9.31
C ASP A 902 -39.29 58.00 10.32
N GLY A 903 -39.33 58.51 11.55
CA GLY A 903 -38.57 57.91 12.64
C GLY A 903 -39.14 56.54 13.00
N VAL A 904 -40.39 56.52 13.46
CA VAL A 904 -41.12 55.30 13.85
C VAL A 904 -42.47 55.25 13.15
N LYS A 905 -42.81 54.11 12.56
CA LYS A 905 -44.12 53.82 11.97
C LYS A 905 -44.76 52.61 12.67
N ALA A 906 -46.00 52.79 13.15
CA ALA A 906 -46.86 51.73 13.64
C ALA A 906 -48.10 51.62 12.75
N ASP A 907 -48.36 50.43 12.20
CA ASP A 907 -49.41 50.21 11.20
C ASP A 907 -50.13 48.86 11.40
N ASP A 908 -51.34 48.78 10.86
CA ASP A 908 -52.20 47.59 10.80
C ASP A 908 -52.27 46.78 12.12
N GLY A 909 -52.70 47.42 13.20
CA GLY A 909 -52.86 46.80 14.51
C GLY A 909 -51.55 46.59 15.29
N ALA A 910 -50.48 47.31 14.95
CA ALA A 910 -49.23 47.27 15.71
C ALA A 910 -49.39 47.87 17.12
N ILE A 911 -48.61 47.36 18.08
CA ILE A 911 -48.50 47.91 19.44
C ILE A 911 -47.07 48.33 19.68
N VAL A 912 -46.86 49.62 19.89
CA VAL A 912 -45.52 50.20 20.11
C VAL A 912 -45.47 50.85 21.50
N GLU A 913 -44.49 50.46 22.30
CA GLU A 913 -44.20 51.06 23.60
C GLU A 913 -42.82 51.74 23.55
N LEU A 914 -42.79 53.05 23.80
CA LEU A 914 -41.58 53.86 23.84
C LEU A 914 -41.38 54.40 25.25
N ASP A 915 -40.23 54.13 25.84
CA ASP A 915 -39.85 54.63 27.16
C ASP A 915 -38.47 55.28 27.10
N ASN A 916 -38.35 56.52 27.58
CA ASN A 916 -37.09 57.29 27.58
C ASN A 916 -36.37 57.26 26.21
N THR A 917 -37.13 57.38 25.12
CA THR A 917 -36.64 57.28 23.75
C THR A 917 -36.57 58.66 23.11
N LYS A 918 -35.49 58.92 22.37
CA LYS A 918 -35.30 60.17 21.62
C LYS A 918 -35.52 59.94 20.14
N ILE A 919 -36.43 60.70 19.54
CA ILE A 919 -36.76 60.64 18.12
C ILE A 919 -36.56 62.01 17.52
N ASN A 920 -35.50 62.21 16.74
CA ASN A 920 -35.16 63.55 16.27
C ASN A 920 -34.58 63.65 14.87
N LYS A 921 -34.79 64.80 14.23
CA LYS A 921 -34.21 65.11 12.90
C LYS A 921 -34.58 64.12 11.79
N ASN A 922 -35.72 63.44 11.92
CA ASN A 922 -36.23 62.58 10.85
C ASN A 922 -36.93 63.42 9.79
N LYS A 923 -36.73 63.06 8.52
CA LYS A 923 -37.16 63.85 7.36
C LYS A 923 -38.68 63.93 7.26
N ALA A 924 -39.39 62.84 7.55
CA ALA A 924 -40.85 62.79 7.64
C ALA A 924 -41.31 62.87 9.11
N TYR A 925 -42.41 62.21 9.48
CA TYR A 925 -42.92 62.25 10.85
C TYR A 925 -41.88 61.66 11.82
N GLY A 926 -41.78 62.21 13.03
CA GLY A 926 -41.02 61.53 14.09
C GLY A 926 -41.69 60.21 14.43
N LEU A 927 -43.02 60.25 14.62
CA LEU A 927 -43.84 59.07 14.87
C LEU A 927 -45.15 59.13 14.07
N ILE A 928 -45.49 58.04 13.40
CA ILE A 928 -46.78 57.86 12.72
C ILE A 928 -47.45 56.56 13.17
N VAL A 929 -48.75 56.64 13.50
CA VAL A 929 -49.52 55.51 14.06
C VAL A 929 -50.86 55.41 13.35
N LYS A 930 -51.07 54.32 12.61
CA LYS A 930 -52.21 54.15 11.69
C LYS A 930 -52.97 52.86 11.89
N ASN A 931 -54.18 52.79 11.30
CA ASN A 931 -54.90 51.54 11.04
C ASN A 931 -55.03 50.61 12.27
N ASN A 932 -55.75 51.08 13.28
CA ASN A 932 -56.01 50.40 14.55
C ASN A 932 -54.77 50.10 15.40
N SER A 933 -53.62 50.70 15.10
CA SER A 933 -52.42 50.56 15.92
C SER A 933 -52.50 51.37 17.22
N GLU A 934 -51.68 50.99 18.19
CA GLU A 934 -51.57 51.60 19.51
C GLU A 934 -50.14 52.06 19.80
N ILE A 935 -50.00 53.27 20.34
CA ILE A 935 -48.75 53.77 20.90
C ILE A 935 -48.88 54.04 22.40
N LYS A 936 -47.87 53.66 23.18
CA LYS A 936 -47.64 54.11 24.55
C LYS A 936 -46.28 54.79 24.65
N MET A 937 -46.24 56.05 25.05
CA MET A 937 -45.02 56.84 25.21
C MET A 937 -44.88 57.34 26.65
N SER A 938 -43.69 57.20 27.21
CA SER A 938 -43.31 57.71 28.53
C SER A 938 -41.90 58.30 28.49
N GLY A 939 -41.71 59.51 29.02
CA GLY A 939 -40.37 60.10 29.14
C GLY A 939 -39.65 60.37 27.81
N CYS A 940 -40.38 60.43 26.69
CA CYS A 940 -39.78 60.51 25.36
C CYS A 940 -39.53 61.95 24.91
N GLU A 941 -38.55 62.14 24.04
CA GLU A 941 -38.25 63.41 23.38
C GLU A 941 -38.46 63.26 21.86
N VAL A 942 -39.38 64.03 21.27
CA VAL A 942 -39.63 64.08 19.83
C VAL A 942 -39.35 65.49 19.33
N THR A 943 -38.24 65.68 18.61
CA THR A 943 -37.76 67.02 18.25
C THR A 943 -37.23 67.14 16.83
N GLU A 944 -37.40 68.31 16.21
CA GLU A 944 -36.79 68.62 14.90
C GLU A 944 -37.17 67.63 13.77
N ASN A 945 -38.34 66.98 13.86
CA ASN A 945 -38.84 66.09 12.80
C ASN A 945 -39.80 66.84 11.85
N ASN A 946 -40.10 66.18 10.73
CA ASN A 946 -41.04 66.63 9.71
C ASN A 946 -40.52 67.82 8.90
N GLU A 947 -39.47 67.59 8.13
CA GLU A 947 -38.94 68.55 7.16
C GLU A 947 -39.72 68.54 5.84
N ILE A 948 -40.24 67.37 5.41
CA ILE A 948 -40.80 67.20 4.07
C ILE A 948 -42.29 67.52 3.96
N HIS A 949 -43.09 67.38 5.03
CA HIS A 949 -44.53 67.67 4.97
C HIS A 949 -44.84 69.09 5.46
N LYS A 950 -44.98 70.03 4.51
CA LYS A 950 -45.30 71.46 4.72
C LYS A 950 -46.46 71.72 5.71
N HIS A 951 -47.37 70.77 5.90
CA HIS A 951 -48.50 70.79 6.85
C HIS A 951 -48.62 69.52 7.71
N GLY A 952 -47.52 68.78 7.91
CA GLY A 952 -47.48 67.57 8.73
C GLY A 952 -47.43 67.87 10.23
N SER A 953 -46.93 66.91 11.00
CA SER A 953 -46.72 67.05 12.44
C SER A 953 -45.50 66.25 12.89
N GLN A 954 -45.04 66.45 14.12
CA GLN A 954 -44.02 65.57 14.68
C GLN A 954 -44.57 64.18 15.02
N ILE A 955 -45.79 64.15 15.56
CA ILE A 955 -46.53 62.92 15.84
C ILE A 955 -47.85 62.94 15.06
N TYR A 956 -48.16 61.89 14.32
CA TYR A 956 -49.43 61.74 13.62
C TYR A 956 -50.14 60.44 13.98
N LEU A 957 -51.33 60.57 14.56
CA LEU A 957 -52.22 59.46 14.90
C LEU A 957 -53.44 59.51 13.97
N ASP A 958 -53.60 58.47 13.15
CA ASP A 958 -54.74 58.31 12.24
C ASP A 958 -55.43 56.95 12.47
N ASN A 959 -56.73 56.93 12.70
CA ASN A 959 -57.47 55.67 12.95
C ASN A 959 -56.80 54.77 14.02
N SER A 960 -56.29 55.35 15.10
CA SER A 960 -55.41 54.67 16.06
C SER A 960 -55.72 55.03 17.53
N LYS A 961 -54.92 54.44 18.45
CA LYS A 961 -54.95 54.72 19.89
C LYS A 961 -53.59 55.23 20.37
N GLY A 962 -53.58 56.11 21.36
CA GLY A 962 -52.33 56.67 21.88
C GLY A 962 -52.40 57.07 23.35
N VAL A 963 -51.33 56.76 24.09
CA VAL A 963 -51.10 57.26 25.45
C VAL A 963 -49.73 57.93 25.48
N ILE A 964 -49.66 59.23 25.72
CA ILE A 964 -48.41 60.01 25.74
C ILE A 964 -48.25 60.64 27.12
N LYS A 965 -47.17 60.32 27.83
CA LYS A 965 -46.93 60.77 29.21
C LYS A 965 -45.52 61.34 29.37
N ASN A 966 -45.38 62.38 30.20
CA ASN A 966 -44.09 62.90 30.65
C ASN A 966 -43.11 63.17 29.50
N SER A 967 -43.61 63.58 28.33
CA SER A 967 -42.82 63.65 27.09
C SER A 967 -42.65 65.08 26.60
N ARG A 968 -41.58 65.34 25.84
CA ARG A 968 -41.29 66.63 25.21
C ARG A 968 -41.43 66.51 23.70
N ILE A 969 -42.31 67.31 23.10
CA ILE A 969 -42.53 67.38 21.66
C ILE A 969 -42.26 68.81 21.22
N SER A 970 -41.11 69.10 20.61
CA SER A 970 -40.72 70.48 20.36
C SER A 970 -39.91 70.73 19.09
N LYS A 971 -39.93 71.98 18.60
CA LYS A 971 -39.14 72.41 17.43
C LYS A 971 -39.53 71.73 16.13
N GLY A 972 -40.82 71.65 15.82
CA GLY A 972 -41.29 71.06 14.56
C GLY A 972 -40.81 71.87 13.36
N VAL A 973 -40.06 71.24 12.44
CA VAL A 973 -39.39 71.96 11.34
C VAL A 973 -40.42 72.46 10.30
N SER A 974 -41.53 71.74 10.15
CA SER A 974 -42.74 72.17 9.46
C SER A 974 -43.99 71.57 10.15
N GLY A 975 -45.14 72.26 10.08
CA GLY A 975 -46.39 71.73 10.64
C GLY A 975 -46.50 71.75 12.18
N GLY A 976 -47.40 70.93 12.73
CA GLY A 976 -47.79 70.94 14.16
C GLY A 976 -47.02 69.98 15.06
N GLY A 977 -47.30 70.01 16.37
CA GLY A 977 -46.71 69.06 17.33
C GLY A 977 -47.33 67.66 17.20
N ILE A 978 -48.61 67.54 17.58
CA ILE A 978 -49.37 66.28 17.54
C ILE A 978 -50.60 66.50 16.67
N LYS A 979 -50.82 65.64 15.67
CA LYS A 979 -52.00 65.64 14.81
C LYS A 979 -52.82 64.38 15.04
N LEU A 980 -54.14 64.55 15.22
CA LEU A 980 -55.10 63.48 15.49
C LEU A 980 -56.20 63.47 14.42
N SER A 981 -56.45 62.30 13.83
CA SER A 981 -57.41 62.10 12.74
C SER A 981 -58.10 60.75 12.88
N HIS A 982 -59.43 60.68 12.80
CA HIS A 982 -60.19 59.41 12.89
C HIS A 982 -59.87 58.53 14.12
N THR A 983 -59.27 59.08 15.19
CA THR A 983 -58.70 58.28 16.28
C THR A 983 -59.73 57.88 17.33
N HIS A 984 -59.58 56.69 17.89
CA HIS A 984 -60.55 56.14 18.85
C HIS A 984 -60.32 56.65 20.28
N LEU A 985 -59.08 56.55 20.78
CA LEU A 985 -58.73 56.93 22.16
C LEU A 985 -57.33 57.54 22.19
N VAL A 986 -57.24 58.80 22.59
CA VAL A 986 -55.95 59.48 22.80
C VAL A 986 -55.91 60.12 24.18
N GLU A 987 -54.88 59.81 24.96
CA GLU A 987 -54.63 60.40 26.26
C GLU A 987 -53.23 61.03 26.33
N ILE A 988 -53.15 62.30 26.71
CA ILE A 988 -51.89 63.04 26.82
C ILE A 988 -51.77 63.58 28.25
N TYR A 989 -50.68 63.23 28.94
CA TYR A 989 -50.44 63.61 30.33
C TYR A 989 -49.09 64.28 30.52
N HIS A 990 -49.05 65.33 31.36
CA HIS A 990 -47.81 65.90 31.92
C HIS A 990 -46.69 66.13 30.90
N SER A 991 -47.05 66.57 29.69
CA SER A 991 -46.14 66.66 28.55
C SER A 991 -46.00 68.11 28.09
N VAL A 992 -44.87 68.42 27.45
CA VAL A 992 -44.56 69.77 26.95
C VAL A 992 -44.58 69.75 25.42
N ILE A 993 -45.39 70.61 24.82
CA ILE A 993 -45.55 70.70 23.36
C ILE A 993 -45.30 72.13 22.90
N SER A 994 -44.17 72.39 22.24
CA SER A 994 -43.73 73.78 22.01
C SER A 994 -42.94 74.02 20.74
N GLU A 995 -42.84 75.29 20.32
CA GLU A 995 -41.96 75.71 19.22
C GLU A 995 -42.30 75.05 17.87
N HIS A 996 -43.60 74.95 17.53
CA HIS A 996 -44.07 74.40 16.25
C HIS A 996 -44.60 75.50 15.31
N LYS A 997 -44.37 75.37 14.00
CA LYS A 997 -44.95 76.27 12.95
C LYS A 997 -46.46 76.07 12.74
N GLY A 998 -47.02 75.02 13.31
CA GLY A 998 -48.44 74.65 13.28
C GLY A 998 -49.09 74.80 14.64
N ALA A 999 -50.13 74.01 14.89
CA ALA A 999 -50.72 73.91 16.22
C ALA A 999 -49.86 73.02 17.11
N GLY A 1000 -49.88 73.24 18.43
CA GLY A 1000 -49.29 72.30 19.39
C GLY A 1000 -49.98 70.93 19.26
N ILE A 1001 -51.30 70.91 19.42
CA ILE A 1001 -52.17 69.75 19.18
C ILE A 1001 -53.23 70.15 18.14
N GLU A 1002 -53.34 69.39 17.05
CA GLU A 1002 -54.37 69.57 16.02
C GLU A 1002 -55.31 68.35 15.97
N VAL A 1003 -56.61 68.60 16.06
CA VAL A 1003 -57.68 67.61 15.85
C VAL A 1003 -58.45 67.99 14.59
N VAL A 1004 -58.47 67.10 13.60
CA VAL A 1004 -59.03 67.42 12.27
C VAL A 1004 -60.33 66.70 11.97
N ASP A 1005 -60.44 65.42 12.36
CA ASP A 1005 -61.57 64.54 12.03
C ASP A 1005 -62.11 63.86 13.30
N ASN A 1006 -63.16 63.04 13.16
CA ASN A 1006 -63.87 62.42 14.28
C ASN A 1006 -62.94 61.71 15.26
N ILE A 1007 -62.94 62.16 16.52
CA ILE A 1007 -62.28 61.48 17.65
C ILE A 1007 -63.34 60.98 18.61
N SER A 1008 -63.25 59.71 19.02
CA SER A 1008 -64.24 59.14 19.96
C SER A 1008 -64.00 59.58 21.39
N ARG A 1009 -62.72 59.65 21.83
CA ARG A 1009 -62.33 60.09 23.17
C ARG A 1009 -60.94 60.73 23.17
N LEU A 1010 -60.88 61.99 23.61
CA LEU A 1010 -59.64 62.73 23.85
C LEU A 1010 -59.56 63.16 25.32
N LYS A 1011 -58.41 62.91 25.95
CA LYS A 1011 -58.10 63.34 27.32
C LYS A 1011 -56.74 64.03 27.36
N ILE A 1012 -56.71 65.26 27.84
CA ILE A 1012 -55.47 66.05 27.95
C ILE A 1012 -55.38 66.57 29.40
N VAL A 1013 -54.34 66.16 30.14
CA VAL A 1013 -54.19 66.49 31.57
C VAL A 1013 -52.75 66.92 31.89
N GLY A 1014 -52.57 68.08 32.52
CA GLY A 1014 -51.25 68.59 32.90
C GLY A 1014 -50.31 68.87 31.72
N VAL A 1015 -50.84 69.08 30.50
CA VAL A 1015 -50.03 69.40 29.32
C VAL A 1015 -49.76 70.90 29.28
N THR A 1016 -48.53 71.27 28.90
CA THR A 1016 -48.13 72.67 28.69
C THR A 1016 -47.82 72.90 27.22
N THR A 1017 -48.43 73.92 26.62
CA THR A 1017 -48.15 74.32 25.23
C THR A 1017 -47.77 75.80 25.15
N PHE A 1018 -46.68 76.11 24.43
CA PHE A 1018 -46.18 77.48 24.23
C PHE A 1018 -45.37 77.62 22.92
N LYS A 1019 -45.31 78.84 22.35
CA LYS A 1019 -44.59 79.17 21.11
C LYS A 1019 -45.02 78.36 19.88
N ASN A 1020 -46.31 78.05 19.76
CA ASN A 1020 -46.89 77.39 18.58
C ASN A 1020 -47.63 78.40 17.69
N GLU A 1021 -47.23 78.55 16.42
CA GLU A 1021 -47.70 79.65 15.55
C GLU A 1021 -49.22 79.63 15.26
N LYS A 1022 -49.87 78.46 15.29
CA LYS A 1022 -51.33 78.35 15.05
C LYS A 1022 -52.16 78.12 16.32
N GLY A 1023 -51.54 78.14 17.50
CA GLY A 1023 -52.18 77.95 18.81
C GLY A 1023 -51.82 76.62 19.48
N GLY A 1024 -52.04 76.53 20.79
CA GLY A 1024 -51.69 75.36 21.60
C GLY A 1024 -52.57 74.13 21.31
N LEU A 1025 -53.88 74.36 21.10
CA LEU A 1025 -54.87 73.35 20.70
C LEU A 1025 -55.79 73.92 19.60
N VAL A 1026 -55.86 73.22 18.46
CA VAL A 1026 -56.69 73.58 17.31
C VAL A 1026 -57.66 72.44 17.00
N TYR A 1027 -58.93 72.79 16.82
CA TYR A 1027 -60.01 71.82 16.63
C TYR A 1027 -60.84 72.18 15.40
N ARG A 1028 -60.94 71.25 14.44
CA ARG A 1028 -61.75 71.39 13.23
C ARG A 1028 -62.83 70.30 13.26
N ASN A 1029 -64.11 70.70 13.14
CA ASN A 1029 -65.35 69.90 13.30
C ASN A 1029 -65.76 69.46 14.73
N PRO A 1030 -66.97 69.82 15.22
CA PRO A 1030 -67.34 69.67 16.64
C PRO A 1030 -68.01 68.34 17.01
N TYR A 1031 -67.31 67.41 17.67
CA TYR A 1031 -67.92 66.35 18.51
C TYR A 1031 -67.07 65.99 19.75
N LYS A 1032 -67.76 65.76 20.88
CA LYS A 1032 -67.33 65.25 22.21
C LYS A 1032 -65.80 65.18 22.51
N VAL A 1033 -65.25 66.28 23.02
CA VAL A 1033 -64.03 66.24 23.85
C VAL A 1033 -64.45 65.95 25.29
N SER A 1034 -63.92 64.87 25.89
CA SER A 1034 -64.41 64.37 27.18
C SER A 1034 -63.75 65.00 28.41
N THR A 1035 -62.49 65.46 28.33
CA THR A 1035 -61.79 66.12 29.46
C THR A 1035 -60.53 66.87 28.99
N ILE A 1036 -60.42 68.17 29.31
CA ILE A 1036 -59.21 68.99 29.11
C ILE A 1036 -58.92 69.71 30.43
N ASP A 1037 -57.75 69.45 31.02
CA ASP A 1037 -57.26 70.10 32.24
C ASP A 1037 -55.76 70.40 32.07
N SER A 1038 -55.42 71.50 31.40
CA SER A 1038 -54.07 71.77 30.87
C SER A 1038 -53.83 73.26 30.60
N ASN A 1039 -52.56 73.66 30.53
CA ASN A 1039 -52.15 75.06 30.33
C ASN A 1039 -51.78 75.34 28.86
N PHE A 1040 -52.50 76.25 28.22
CA PHE A 1040 -52.30 76.64 26.81
C PHE A 1040 -51.95 78.13 26.72
N GLU A 1041 -50.65 78.46 26.66
CA GLU A 1041 -50.19 79.85 26.70
C GLU A 1041 -50.39 80.58 25.36
N ASP A 1042 -50.52 79.85 24.24
CA ASP A 1042 -50.64 80.41 22.88
C ASP A 1042 -52.08 80.77 22.45
N GLY A 1043 -53.03 80.84 23.41
CA GLY A 1043 -54.46 80.97 23.14
C GLY A 1043 -55.14 79.60 23.09
N ALA A 1044 -56.07 79.37 24.03
CA ALA A 1044 -56.56 78.03 24.37
C ALA A 1044 -57.41 77.34 23.29
N PHE A 1045 -58.06 78.11 22.40
CA PHE A 1045 -59.01 77.55 21.44
C PHE A 1045 -59.13 78.44 20.18
N ARG A 1046 -58.69 77.93 19.03
CA ARG A 1046 -59.14 78.44 17.72
C ARG A 1046 -60.08 77.40 17.10
N LYS A 1047 -61.38 77.71 17.12
CA LYS A 1047 -62.42 76.99 16.36
C LYS A 1047 -62.43 77.61 14.96
N SER A 1048 -61.91 76.89 13.96
CA SER A 1048 -61.97 77.32 12.56
C SER A 1048 -63.22 76.80 11.88
#